data_AF-A0A1Y1XQ62-F1
#
_entry.id   AF-A0A1Y1XQ62-F1
#
_cell.length_a   1.000
_cell.length_b   1.000
_cell.length_c   1.000
_cell.angle_alpha   90.00
_cell.angle_beta   90.00
_cell.angle_gamma   90.00
#
_symmetry.space_group_name_H-M   'P 1'
#
loop_
_entity.id
_entity.type
_entity.pdbx_description
1 polymer ?
#
loop_
_entity_poly.entity_id
_entity_poly.type
_entity_poly.pdbx_seq_one_letter_code
_entity_poly.pdbx_strand_id
1 'polypeptide(L)'
;MKIYIKNIYLFYLFVLLITEFTKSKNLYITNNNENVDGLYDSIASFHDESELKIYFSEIYYKMPNKSENTISMNNNIYFIGNSNMTTFDFINSKEAGLNISFRGLKEWTLSYENIIFKNYENINNGLNLFFIETETEKYQILFTNCIFEDIDYIMRLKFNCKKKNENKINIIFTNCVFRNINKEILFTYFDNNYKVNCNSIQFNNCKFYKNRANIYPTRGDTEFNNCIFSDMDSEPNTENKTAFIYSSIHSLSKNYFNNCIFRNINYKGIIPLIHISNSKTIFKNVTFEHCFSGSGYLIESFENLGDSYIKFDNVSVIDSNSIIRGKEGVLYVENSEFKNITIKNSLPGITDYSYKSKLYFDNVKIKNINLNGKGLFDDESIYFFNNIVIKNVTTNSKYLISSSYNLTINNSKISDIICKGDQSDSSFIYFNSYDTTSSLNISNTIISNSYSNGPFIRVNGDINKINFENLKVSNISSYGQLIENNSLNSSIAINNSEFVNNNNFNKLSCGNIYIVNDLELFINNSIFNNNTVRKNGGVLCIYGNDNIKININSSMFHNNKSNNGGAFYIMSKTVDGNSNDNSKMDSLSQFINLNNCTFKYNYAHYFGGAIYSSLKYFSLRNCKFEYNEANVAGGILFLENNKYNDTIIEETKVDKIDNKASSYGADYATFPYQIILDNIRDIIKVKSGEIINMNFKILDNFNSVVEDKINYFFDLSFNIIIKSKETDDYLVEGIDYLIDGNRGSFNNGIFNSEKLRIYSKNYHYVLEFNINLIKYQDIVFKPNKVDIEISECNDEDITIYKNEYNIPYCETPICNCVENEHTLCIKGENVVNINSEKLNQCICTKGYKGVECKEEKYYDTTNIIMILKPMFISCIAIDTIVTIIIIFNKTSRIIKDTGLYSSLIFSIGIILVLIGSLFYIRFTTFGCFMHSFLTHYGFLLIYSQFVYKFIISLQYGIRQDNPRHQLKLQFILVRSKPIINYLLKNVSSSITEYNSGLYTSNENICSRSCNISIVKLFNEVNNDFTANIMNESLAIPKDDQINFVSSFIYENLNNSFEFFSIEKANITNSFTELKEYVKRTKTDYYQKYFLRVCNVFFFNILLLIYGISVYIINSIYIRDITLGKELVDDEFIPNCDNGQTDIFVLTIENIMVIWLLYKQKPIFKYSLVLKEIRYLSITVYLWVFIGPLVDVII
;
A
#
# COMPACT_ATOMS: atom_id res chain seq x y z
N MET A 1 38.16 103.45 -18.95
CA MET A 1 37.74 102.22 -19.67
C MET A 1 37.36 101.04 -18.75
N LYS A 2 38.28 100.40 -17.99
CA LYS A 2 37.98 99.17 -17.20
C LYS A 2 36.70 99.22 -16.34
N ILE A 3 36.43 100.34 -15.65
CA ILE A 3 35.21 100.53 -14.84
C ILE A 3 33.93 100.47 -15.70
N TYR A 4 33.95 101.06 -16.89
CA TYR A 4 32.80 101.11 -17.80
C TYR A 4 32.44 99.71 -18.33
N ILE A 5 33.46 98.90 -18.68
CA ILE A 5 33.25 97.50 -19.10
C ILE A 5 32.73 96.67 -17.92
N LYS A 6 33.25 96.86 -16.69
CA LYS A 6 32.73 96.17 -15.50
C LYS A 6 31.27 96.52 -15.24
N ASN A 7 30.87 97.79 -15.40
CA ASN A 7 29.49 98.22 -15.16
C ASN A 7 28.53 97.73 -16.27
N ILE A 8 28.96 97.68 -17.53
CA ILE A 8 28.17 97.08 -18.62
C ILE A 8 28.02 95.57 -18.38
N TYR A 9 29.07 94.87 -17.96
CA TYR A 9 29.01 93.44 -17.66
C TYR A 9 28.09 93.14 -16.46
N LEU A 10 28.16 93.97 -15.40
CA LEU A 10 27.22 93.92 -14.26
C LEU A 10 25.78 94.22 -14.68
N PHE A 11 25.55 95.19 -15.56
CA PHE A 11 24.21 95.49 -16.08
C PHE A 11 23.67 94.34 -16.93
N TYR A 12 24.51 93.71 -17.76
CA TYR A 12 24.11 92.54 -18.54
C TYR A 12 23.82 91.32 -17.66
N LEU A 13 24.58 91.11 -16.58
CA LEU A 13 24.31 90.11 -15.55
C LEU A 13 23.02 90.40 -14.78
N PHE A 14 22.76 91.67 -14.45
CA PHE A 14 21.56 92.11 -13.73
C PHE A 14 20.30 91.98 -14.60
N VAL A 15 20.40 92.30 -15.90
CA VAL A 15 19.34 92.06 -16.89
C VAL A 15 19.12 90.57 -17.11
N LEU A 16 20.17 89.76 -17.24
CA LEU A 16 20.05 88.30 -17.34
C LEU A 16 19.33 87.73 -16.11
N LEU A 17 19.76 88.07 -14.89
CA LEU A 17 19.11 87.70 -13.64
C LEU A 17 17.63 88.10 -13.64
N ILE A 18 17.28 89.34 -14.02
CA ILE A 18 15.89 89.77 -14.11
C ILE A 18 15.10 88.92 -15.13
N THR A 19 15.67 88.60 -16.29
CA THR A 19 15.01 87.74 -17.31
C THR A 19 14.93 86.25 -16.96
N GLU A 20 15.62 85.82 -15.89
CA GLU A 20 15.37 84.53 -15.24
C GLU A 20 14.32 84.64 -14.13
N PHE A 21 14.29 85.74 -13.37
CA PHE A 21 13.31 85.98 -12.31
C PHE A 21 11.86 86.23 -12.80
N THR A 22 11.65 86.69 -14.04
CA THR A 22 10.31 86.99 -14.60
C THR A 22 9.70 85.81 -15.38
N LYS A 23 9.76 84.58 -14.84
CA LYS A 23 9.38 83.35 -15.58
C LYS A 23 8.44 82.37 -14.88
N SER A 24 8.03 82.67 -13.64
CA SER A 24 7.04 81.89 -12.90
C SER A 24 5.91 82.77 -12.39
N LYS A 25 4.68 82.49 -12.83
CA LYS A 25 3.47 83.18 -12.39
C LYS A 25 2.90 82.51 -11.15
N ASN A 26 2.58 83.29 -10.12
CA ASN A 26 1.87 82.82 -8.93
C ASN A 26 0.41 83.27 -8.99
N LEU A 27 -0.51 82.34 -8.80
CA LEU A 27 -1.96 82.53 -8.70
C LEU A 27 -2.41 82.06 -7.30
N TYR A 28 -3.31 82.80 -6.65
CA TYR A 28 -3.84 82.47 -5.32
C TYR A 28 -5.36 82.34 -5.40
N ILE A 29 -5.90 81.20 -4.99
CA ILE A 29 -7.33 80.89 -5.08
C ILE A 29 -7.96 80.95 -3.69
N THR A 30 -8.95 81.83 -3.51
CA THR A 30 -9.83 81.84 -2.33
C THR A 30 -11.11 81.06 -2.62
N ASN A 31 -11.75 80.53 -1.58
CA ASN A 31 -12.93 79.67 -1.65
C ASN A 31 -14.24 80.45 -1.89
N ASN A 32 -14.20 81.42 -2.80
CA ASN A 32 -15.39 82.08 -3.34
C ASN A 32 -15.77 81.39 -4.65
N ASN A 33 -17.06 81.10 -4.86
CA ASN A 33 -17.55 80.37 -6.04
C ASN A 33 -16.95 80.91 -7.36
N GLU A 34 -16.97 82.23 -7.60
CA GLU A 34 -16.44 82.85 -8.82
C GLU A 34 -14.97 82.47 -9.13
N ASN A 35 -14.11 82.40 -8.11
CA ASN A 35 -12.69 82.06 -8.26
C ASN A 35 -12.46 80.56 -8.52
N VAL A 36 -13.38 79.70 -8.06
CA VAL A 36 -13.27 78.24 -8.18
C VAL A 36 -13.98 77.74 -9.44
N ASP A 37 -15.15 78.28 -9.75
CA ASP A 37 -15.88 78.04 -11.00
C ASP A 37 -15.09 78.56 -12.22
N GLY A 38 -14.33 79.66 -12.08
CA GLY A 38 -13.47 80.23 -13.13
C GLY A 38 -12.02 79.70 -13.15
N LEU A 39 -11.69 78.66 -12.38
CA LEU A 39 -10.31 78.19 -12.21
C LEU A 39 -9.66 77.73 -13.52
N TYR A 40 -10.35 76.91 -14.32
CA TYR A 40 -9.79 76.35 -15.57
C TYR A 40 -9.71 77.40 -16.68
N ASP A 41 -10.70 78.30 -16.76
CA ASP A 41 -10.68 79.48 -17.62
C ASP A 41 -9.48 80.38 -17.30
N SER A 42 -9.19 80.56 -16.00
CA SER A 42 -8.02 81.31 -15.53
C SER A 42 -6.71 80.62 -15.91
N ILE A 43 -6.61 79.30 -15.79
CA ILE A 43 -5.42 78.53 -16.21
C ILE A 43 -5.18 78.67 -17.72
N ALA A 44 -6.24 78.61 -18.54
CA ALA A 44 -6.15 78.80 -19.99
C ALA A 44 -5.64 80.21 -20.36
N SER A 45 -5.93 81.24 -19.55
CA SER A 45 -5.49 82.62 -19.84
C SER A 45 -3.95 82.85 -19.77
N PHE A 46 -3.17 81.92 -19.20
CA PHE A 46 -1.73 82.11 -18.94
C PHE A 46 -0.78 81.44 -19.95
N HIS A 47 -1.22 81.14 -21.17
CA HIS A 47 -0.49 80.32 -22.17
C HIS A 47 0.96 80.73 -22.55
N ASP A 48 1.41 81.95 -22.25
CA ASP A 48 2.77 82.44 -22.59
C ASP A 48 3.82 82.24 -21.46
N GLU A 49 3.40 81.92 -20.24
CA GLU A 49 4.29 81.81 -19.07
C GLU A 49 5.05 80.46 -19.04
N SER A 50 6.31 80.42 -18.57
CA SER A 50 7.04 79.15 -18.47
C SER A 50 6.59 78.25 -17.31
N GLU A 51 6.23 78.84 -16.16
CA GLU A 51 5.68 78.14 -15.01
C GLU A 51 4.45 78.87 -14.43
N LEU A 52 3.45 78.12 -13.98
CA LEU A 52 2.28 78.61 -13.26
C LEU A 52 2.13 77.85 -11.93
N LYS A 53 2.16 78.56 -10.80
CA LYS A 53 2.04 78.02 -9.44
C LYS A 53 0.73 78.52 -8.83
N ILE A 54 -0.16 77.61 -8.47
CA ILE A 54 -1.53 77.87 -8.04
C ILE A 54 -1.65 77.47 -6.57
N TYR A 55 -1.76 78.47 -5.70
CA TYR A 55 -1.78 78.30 -4.25
C TYR A 55 -3.21 78.29 -3.72
N PHE A 56 -3.55 77.26 -2.96
CA PHE A 56 -4.83 77.08 -2.29
C PHE A 56 -4.60 77.26 -0.78
N SER A 57 -4.87 78.47 -0.29
CA SER A 57 -4.59 78.87 1.09
C SER A 57 -5.53 78.24 2.13
N GLU A 58 -6.73 77.82 1.73
CA GLU A 58 -7.75 77.27 2.63
C GLU A 58 -7.69 75.74 2.72
N ILE A 59 -8.31 75.17 3.76
CA ILE A 59 -8.29 73.71 4.01
C ILE A 59 -9.39 72.95 3.26
N TYR A 60 -10.32 73.64 2.60
CA TYR A 60 -11.47 73.06 1.92
C TYR A 60 -11.92 73.96 0.75
N TYR A 61 -12.15 73.34 -0.41
CA TYR A 61 -12.74 73.95 -1.60
C TYR A 61 -13.76 72.98 -2.20
N LYS A 62 -14.94 73.51 -2.53
CA LYS A 62 -15.95 72.82 -3.32
C LYS A 62 -15.56 72.87 -4.80
N MET A 63 -15.31 71.72 -5.42
CA MET A 63 -14.92 71.67 -6.83
C MET A 63 -16.12 71.91 -7.76
N PRO A 64 -15.91 72.55 -8.94
CA PRO A 64 -17.00 72.96 -9.80
C PRO A 64 -17.54 71.79 -10.64
N ASN A 65 -18.86 71.59 -10.61
CA ASN A 65 -19.55 70.62 -11.45
C ASN A 65 -19.86 71.21 -12.83
N LYS A 66 -18.82 71.34 -13.66
CA LYS A 66 -18.89 71.67 -15.09
C LYS A 66 -18.35 70.49 -15.90
N SER A 67 -18.94 70.22 -17.06
CA SER A 67 -18.61 69.09 -17.94
C SER A 67 -17.30 69.23 -18.73
N GLU A 68 -16.66 70.40 -18.71
CA GLU A 68 -15.53 70.75 -19.58
C GLU A 68 -14.31 71.28 -18.80
N ASN A 69 -14.02 70.72 -17.62
CA ASN A 69 -12.83 71.03 -16.82
C ASN A 69 -11.53 70.57 -17.55
N THR A 70 -11.10 71.33 -18.56
CA THR A 70 -10.00 71.00 -19.48
C THR A 70 -8.72 71.78 -19.17
N ILE A 71 -7.57 71.12 -19.37
CA ILE A 71 -6.23 71.72 -19.19
C ILE A 71 -5.35 71.34 -20.40
N SER A 72 -5.01 72.31 -21.25
CA SER A 72 -3.97 72.16 -22.29
C SER A 72 -2.62 72.52 -21.70
N MET A 73 -1.69 71.57 -21.66
CA MET A 73 -0.37 71.74 -21.05
C MET A 73 0.57 72.54 -21.97
N ASN A 74 0.47 73.86 -21.87
CA ASN A 74 1.32 74.84 -22.57
C ASN A 74 2.43 75.44 -21.67
N ASN A 75 2.39 75.11 -20.36
CA ASN A 75 3.25 75.63 -19.30
C ASN A 75 3.64 74.47 -18.36
N ASN A 76 4.63 74.65 -17.47
CA ASN A 76 4.67 73.82 -16.24
C ASN A 76 3.60 74.32 -15.26
N ILE A 77 2.83 73.43 -14.63
CA ILE A 77 1.73 73.80 -13.72
C ILE A 77 1.88 73.08 -12.37
N TYR A 78 1.77 73.82 -11.27
CA TYR A 78 1.89 73.32 -9.90
C TYR A 78 0.68 73.75 -9.06
N PHE A 79 -0.14 72.81 -8.62
CA PHE A 79 -1.23 73.00 -7.66
C PHE A 79 -0.70 72.73 -6.25
N ILE A 80 -0.71 73.74 -5.38
CA ILE A 80 -0.06 73.70 -4.06
C ILE A 80 -1.12 74.00 -2.99
N GLY A 81 -1.46 72.98 -2.21
CA GLY A 81 -2.37 73.07 -1.06
C GLY A 81 -1.70 73.62 0.21
N ASN A 82 -2.55 73.90 1.19
CA ASN A 82 -2.18 74.27 2.55
C ASN A 82 -1.31 73.17 3.21
N SER A 83 -0.38 73.55 4.10
CA SER A 83 0.49 72.60 4.83
C SER A 83 -0.30 71.63 5.73
N ASN A 84 -1.51 71.99 6.14
CA ASN A 84 -2.44 71.14 6.89
C ASN A 84 -3.31 70.26 5.98
N MET A 85 -2.96 70.18 4.68
CA MET A 85 -3.73 69.64 3.56
C MET A 85 -4.93 70.52 3.14
N THR A 86 -5.13 70.64 1.83
CA THR A 86 -6.33 71.26 1.24
C THR A 86 -7.26 70.19 0.68
N THR A 87 -8.54 70.22 1.05
CA THR A 87 -9.56 69.30 0.52
C THR A 87 -10.19 69.87 -0.74
N PHE A 88 -10.11 69.11 -1.83
CA PHE A 88 -10.88 69.29 -3.07
C PHE A 88 -12.05 68.30 -3.02
N ASP A 89 -13.22 68.80 -2.61
CA ASP A 89 -14.43 68.01 -2.45
C ASP A 89 -15.29 68.11 -3.71
N PHE A 90 -15.51 66.97 -4.37
CA PHE A 90 -16.31 66.87 -5.59
C PHE A 90 -17.79 66.60 -5.31
N ILE A 91 -18.20 66.36 -4.05
CA ILE A 91 -19.61 66.26 -3.60
C ILE A 91 -20.45 65.27 -4.45
N ASN A 92 -19.86 64.11 -4.77
CA ASN A 92 -20.40 63.06 -5.65
C ASN A 92 -20.83 63.59 -7.03
N SER A 93 -20.09 64.60 -7.52
CA SER A 93 -20.21 65.13 -8.88
C SER A 93 -19.85 64.08 -9.91
N LYS A 94 -20.66 64.03 -10.97
CA LYS A 94 -20.58 63.03 -12.04
C LYS A 94 -19.80 63.51 -13.26
N GLU A 95 -19.57 64.83 -13.38
CA GLU A 95 -19.04 65.47 -14.60
C GLU A 95 -17.77 66.28 -14.36
N ALA A 96 -17.41 66.57 -13.10
CA ALA A 96 -16.27 67.43 -12.73
C ALA A 96 -14.84 66.84 -12.97
N GLY A 97 -14.70 65.81 -13.81
CA GLY A 97 -13.42 65.16 -14.10
C GLY A 97 -12.46 66.05 -14.89
N LEU A 98 -11.15 65.94 -14.62
CA LEU A 98 -10.10 66.77 -15.24
C LEU A 98 -9.61 66.16 -16.55
N ASN A 99 -9.86 66.84 -17.66
CA ASN A 99 -9.38 66.47 -19.00
C ASN A 99 -8.06 67.18 -19.31
N ILE A 100 -6.92 66.50 -19.12
CA ILE A 100 -5.58 67.05 -19.28
C ILE A 100 -4.98 66.59 -20.62
N SER A 101 -4.46 67.50 -21.44
CA SER A 101 -3.81 67.16 -22.72
C SER A 101 -2.36 67.64 -22.80
N PHE A 102 -1.46 66.74 -23.18
CA PHE A 102 -0.03 66.98 -23.37
C PHE A 102 0.35 66.91 -24.86
N ARG A 103 0.71 68.07 -25.43
CA ARG A 103 1.05 68.23 -26.85
C ARG A 103 2.42 68.87 -27.05
N GLY A 104 3.02 68.63 -28.22
CA GLY A 104 4.24 69.30 -28.67
C GLY A 104 5.56 68.63 -28.29
N LEU A 105 6.66 69.31 -28.64
CA LEU A 105 8.05 68.79 -28.55
C LEU A 105 8.83 69.25 -27.30
N LYS A 106 8.27 70.19 -26.54
CA LYS A 106 8.80 70.66 -25.25
C LYS A 106 8.44 69.66 -24.15
N GLU A 107 9.17 69.72 -23.04
CA GLU A 107 8.89 68.93 -21.85
C GLU A 107 8.00 69.70 -20.88
N TRP A 108 6.98 69.02 -20.34
CA TRP A 108 5.95 69.61 -19.47
C TRP A 108 5.82 68.88 -18.14
N THR A 109 5.72 69.63 -17.06
CA THR A 109 5.47 69.12 -15.70
C THR A 109 4.12 69.58 -15.19
N LEU A 110 3.31 68.65 -14.68
CA LEU A 110 2.11 68.90 -13.88
C LEU A 110 2.34 68.37 -12.46
N SER A 111 2.05 69.16 -11.43
CA SER A 111 2.27 68.78 -10.03
C SER A 111 1.07 69.10 -9.14
N TYR A 112 0.78 68.22 -8.20
CA TYR A 112 -0.16 68.42 -7.09
C TYR A 112 0.55 68.15 -5.76
N GLU A 113 0.47 69.09 -4.81
CA GLU A 113 1.13 68.98 -3.50
C GLU A 113 0.15 69.28 -2.35
N ASN A 114 0.14 68.44 -1.31
CA ASN A 114 -0.65 68.62 -0.07
C ASN A 114 -2.18 68.74 -0.30
N ILE A 115 -2.75 67.91 -1.17
CA ILE A 115 -4.18 67.95 -1.56
C ILE A 115 -4.90 66.62 -1.25
N ILE A 116 -6.12 66.72 -0.71
CA ILE A 116 -7.07 65.62 -0.51
C ILE A 116 -8.15 65.71 -1.60
N PHE A 117 -8.17 64.77 -2.53
CA PHE A 117 -9.26 64.61 -3.49
C PHE A 117 -10.33 63.71 -2.86
N LYS A 118 -11.58 64.17 -2.80
CA LYS A 118 -12.67 63.44 -2.10
C LYS A 118 -14.01 63.45 -2.85
N ASN A 119 -14.82 62.40 -2.65
CA ASN A 119 -16.24 62.32 -3.04
C ASN A 119 -16.45 62.43 -4.58
N TYR A 120 -15.83 61.54 -5.37
CA TYR A 120 -16.03 61.49 -6.83
C TYR A 120 -16.64 60.14 -7.25
N GLU A 121 -17.93 60.15 -7.58
CA GLU A 121 -18.74 58.98 -7.93
C GLU A 121 -19.19 59.08 -9.39
N ASN A 122 -19.05 57.99 -10.17
CA ASN A 122 -19.40 58.00 -11.59
C ASN A 122 -20.35 56.85 -11.96
N ILE A 123 -21.51 57.24 -12.50
CA ILE A 123 -22.58 56.34 -12.99
C ILE A 123 -22.39 55.98 -14.48
N ASN A 124 -21.71 56.82 -15.27
CA ASN A 124 -21.53 56.64 -16.71
C ASN A 124 -20.13 56.09 -17.01
N ASN A 125 -20.03 54.80 -17.37
CA ASN A 125 -18.80 54.08 -17.69
C ASN A 125 -17.88 54.85 -18.66
N GLY A 126 -16.89 55.60 -18.15
CA GLY A 126 -15.98 56.38 -19.00
C GLY A 126 -15.21 57.51 -18.29
N LEU A 127 -15.91 58.34 -17.51
CA LEU A 127 -15.29 59.51 -16.85
C LEU A 127 -14.43 59.12 -15.63
N ASN A 128 -13.31 59.82 -15.49
CA ASN A 128 -12.29 59.64 -14.46
C ASN A 128 -11.99 61.00 -13.82
N LEU A 129 -11.56 61.03 -12.55
CA LEU A 129 -11.12 62.26 -11.89
C LEU A 129 -9.96 62.93 -12.66
N PHE A 130 -9.06 62.13 -13.24
CA PHE A 130 -8.05 62.56 -14.20
C PHE A 130 -8.17 61.71 -15.48
N PHE A 131 -8.56 62.32 -16.58
CA PHE A 131 -8.41 61.76 -17.93
C PHE A 131 -7.27 62.50 -18.64
N ILE A 132 -6.22 61.78 -19.01
CA ILE A 132 -4.98 62.36 -19.54
C ILE A 132 -4.75 61.84 -20.96
N GLU A 133 -4.60 62.74 -21.94
CA GLU A 133 -4.25 62.40 -23.32
C GLU A 133 -2.85 62.93 -23.68
N THR A 134 -1.94 62.07 -24.16
CA THR A 134 -0.55 62.44 -24.46
C THR A 134 -0.12 62.04 -25.87
N GLU A 135 0.23 63.05 -26.69
CA GLU A 135 0.80 62.87 -28.04
C GLU A 135 2.35 62.82 -28.03
N THR A 136 2.97 62.90 -26.84
CA THR A 136 4.40 63.05 -26.64
C THR A 136 4.89 62.22 -25.44
N GLU A 137 6.10 61.68 -25.53
CA GLU A 137 6.79 60.96 -24.45
C GLU A 137 7.46 61.91 -23.42
N LYS A 138 7.41 63.23 -23.65
CA LYS A 138 8.08 64.26 -22.83
C LYS A 138 7.13 64.96 -21.85
N TYR A 139 6.55 64.20 -20.93
CA TYR A 139 5.76 64.76 -19.84
C TYR A 139 6.13 64.15 -18.50
N GLN A 140 5.79 64.84 -17.41
CA GLN A 140 5.85 64.32 -16.06
C GLN A 140 4.65 64.81 -15.23
N ILE A 141 4.06 63.92 -14.44
CA ILE A 141 2.96 64.20 -13.52
C ILE A 141 3.38 63.78 -12.12
N LEU A 142 3.28 64.69 -11.16
CA LEU A 142 3.75 64.53 -9.79
C LEU A 142 2.59 64.70 -8.80
N PHE A 143 2.44 63.75 -7.88
CA PHE A 143 1.54 63.86 -6.73
C PHE A 143 2.37 63.66 -5.46
N THR A 144 2.41 64.68 -4.61
CA THR A 144 3.26 64.70 -3.40
C THR A 144 2.41 64.99 -2.18
N ASN A 145 2.44 64.11 -1.19
CA ASN A 145 1.59 64.17 0.00
C ASN A 145 0.08 64.30 -0.38
N CYS A 146 -0.41 63.54 -1.35
CA CYS A 146 -1.83 63.58 -1.75
C CYS A 146 -2.65 62.47 -1.08
N ILE A 147 -3.92 62.74 -0.81
CA ILE A 147 -4.90 61.73 -0.37
C ILE A 147 -5.99 61.62 -1.43
N PHE A 148 -6.38 60.39 -1.74
CA PHE A 148 -7.53 60.04 -2.58
C PHE A 148 -8.49 59.24 -1.70
N GLU A 149 -9.70 59.74 -1.49
CA GLU A 149 -10.69 59.15 -0.58
C GLU A 149 -12.10 59.15 -1.19
N ASP A 150 -12.81 58.02 -1.10
CA ASP A 150 -14.20 57.89 -1.54
C ASP A 150 -14.35 58.29 -3.04
N ILE A 151 -13.57 57.63 -3.89
CA ILE A 151 -13.50 57.87 -5.35
C ILE A 151 -13.75 56.57 -6.12
N ASP A 152 -14.52 56.64 -7.19
CA ASP A 152 -14.72 55.53 -8.13
C ASP A 152 -13.51 55.29 -9.04
N TYR A 153 -13.17 56.29 -9.85
CA TYR A 153 -12.14 56.25 -10.89
C TYR A 153 -11.16 57.41 -10.68
N ILE A 154 -9.92 57.13 -10.29
CA ILE A 154 -8.90 58.18 -10.13
C ILE A 154 -8.33 58.58 -11.49
N MET A 155 -7.61 57.69 -12.18
CA MET A 155 -6.81 58.07 -13.35
C MET A 155 -6.97 57.16 -14.56
N ARG A 156 -7.19 57.77 -15.73
CA ARG A 156 -7.11 57.12 -17.02
C ARG A 156 -6.14 57.86 -17.94
N LEU A 157 -5.17 57.14 -18.48
CA LEU A 157 -4.16 57.66 -19.39
C LEU A 157 -4.34 57.06 -20.80
N LYS A 158 -4.56 57.93 -21.77
CA LYS A 158 -4.50 57.64 -23.20
C LYS A 158 -3.16 58.17 -23.74
N PHE A 159 -2.32 57.30 -24.27
CA PHE A 159 -0.99 57.68 -24.75
C PHE A 159 -0.71 57.20 -26.18
N ASN A 160 0.08 57.97 -26.93
CA ASN A 160 0.56 57.63 -28.26
C ASN A 160 2.06 57.95 -28.34
N CYS A 161 2.89 56.94 -28.62
CA CYS A 161 4.34 57.02 -28.53
C CYS A 161 5.00 56.08 -29.55
N LYS A 162 6.18 56.47 -30.04
CA LYS A 162 6.91 55.77 -31.12
C LYS A 162 8.23 55.14 -30.67
N LYS A 163 8.80 55.57 -29.55
CA LYS A 163 10.05 55.03 -28.98
C LYS A 163 10.06 55.17 -27.46
N LYS A 164 10.66 54.22 -26.75
CA LYS A 164 10.91 54.39 -25.30
C LYS A 164 11.97 55.46 -25.07
N ASN A 165 11.72 56.36 -24.13
CA ASN A 165 12.75 57.16 -23.49
C ASN A 165 13.26 56.39 -22.26
N GLU A 166 14.43 55.75 -22.37
CA GLU A 166 14.78 54.57 -21.55
C GLU A 166 14.98 54.84 -20.05
N ASN A 167 15.17 56.10 -19.65
CA ASN A 167 15.55 56.50 -18.28
C ASN A 167 14.53 57.44 -17.60
N LYS A 168 13.29 57.58 -18.09
CA LYS A 168 12.31 58.55 -17.53
C LYS A 168 11.05 57.91 -16.94
N ILE A 169 10.63 58.45 -15.80
CA ILE A 169 9.36 58.17 -15.13
C ILE A 169 8.39 59.32 -15.39
N ASN A 170 7.22 58.98 -15.94
CA ASN A 170 6.19 59.89 -16.43
C ASN A 170 5.16 60.25 -15.36
N ILE A 171 4.85 59.33 -14.44
CA ILE A 171 3.86 59.56 -13.37
C ILE A 171 4.47 59.10 -12.05
N ILE A 172 4.54 59.99 -11.06
CA ILE A 172 5.13 59.72 -9.74
C ILE A 172 4.15 60.12 -8.64
N PHE A 173 3.80 59.16 -7.78
CA PHE A 173 3.09 59.39 -6.53
C PHE A 173 4.08 59.25 -5.35
N THR A 174 4.15 60.23 -4.46
CA THR A 174 5.07 60.24 -3.31
C THR A 174 4.31 60.57 -2.03
N ASN A 175 4.45 59.72 -1.01
CA ASN A 175 3.74 59.80 0.28
C ASN A 175 2.20 59.76 0.17
N CYS A 176 1.65 59.24 -0.94
CA CYS A 176 0.21 59.33 -1.21
C CYS A 176 -0.62 58.23 -0.50
N VAL A 177 -1.86 58.55 -0.14
CA VAL A 177 -2.82 57.60 0.46
C VAL A 177 -4.02 57.41 -0.45
N PHE A 178 -4.35 56.17 -0.76
CA PHE A 178 -5.51 55.76 -1.55
C PHE A 178 -6.44 54.95 -0.64
N ARG A 179 -7.60 55.50 -0.27
CA ARG A 179 -8.55 54.85 0.64
C ARG A 179 -9.97 54.81 0.07
N ASN A 180 -10.67 53.69 0.28
CA ASN A 180 -12.03 53.45 -0.21
C ASN A 180 -12.21 53.65 -1.73
N ILE A 181 -11.19 53.33 -2.55
CA ILE A 181 -11.29 53.49 -4.01
C ILE A 181 -12.08 52.32 -4.61
N ASN A 182 -13.21 52.59 -5.29
CA ASN A 182 -14.20 51.56 -5.65
C ASN A 182 -13.93 50.81 -6.95
N LYS A 183 -13.44 51.47 -8.02
CA LYS A 183 -13.41 50.88 -9.39
C LYS A 183 -12.01 50.80 -9.98
N GLU A 184 -11.33 51.93 -10.21
CA GLU A 184 -9.97 51.97 -10.80
C GLU A 184 -9.10 53.07 -10.17
N ILE A 185 -7.87 52.72 -9.78
CA ILE A 185 -6.86 53.70 -9.37
C ILE A 185 -6.15 54.26 -10.62
N LEU A 186 -5.83 53.38 -11.56
CA LEU A 186 -5.07 53.71 -12.75
C LEU A 186 -5.39 52.75 -13.88
N PHE A 187 -5.77 53.26 -15.05
CA PHE A 187 -5.94 52.50 -16.28
C PHE A 187 -5.20 53.21 -17.42
N THR A 188 -4.24 52.54 -18.08
CA THR A 188 -3.55 53.11 -19.24
C THR A 188 -3.91 52.35 -20.52
N TYR A 189 -4.15 53.06 -21.63
CA TYR A 189 -4.44 52.46 -22.93
C TYR A 189 -3.82 53.25 -24.09
N PHE A 190 -3.73 52.58 -25.25
CA PHE A 190 -2.89 52.99 -26.37
C PHE A 190 -3.57 52.68 -27.70
N ASP A 191 -3.84 53.70 -28.51
CA ASP A 191 -4.64 53.61 -29.74
C ASP A 191 -3.96 52.84 -30.91
N ASN A 192 -2.68 52.48 -30.79
CA ASN A 192 -1.84 52.06 -31.92
C ASN A 192 -1.29 50.62 -31.84
N ASN A 193 -0.91 50.04 -32.99
CA ASN A 193 -0.38 48.67 -33.08
C ASN A 193 1.14 48.53 -32.83
N TYR A 194 1.84 49.60 -32.43
CA TYR A 194 3.29 49.56 -32.19
C TYR A 194 3.67 48.80 -30.89
N LYS A 195 4.56 47.80 -31.03
CA LYS A 195 5.15 47.02 -29.92
C LYS A 195 6.26 47.81 -29.21
N VAL A 196 5.91 48.89 -28.52
CA VAL A 196 6.86 49.74 -27.78
C VAL A 196 6.34 49.97 -26.35
N ASN A 197 7.24 49.89 -25.37
CA ASN A 197 7.00 50.29 -23.97
C ASN A 197 7.28 51.80 -23.85
N CYS A 198 6.32 52.57 -23.33
CA CYS A 198 6.19 54.00 -23.63
C CYS A 198 5.85 54.90 -22.43
N ASN A 199 5.48 54.34 -21.27
CA ASN A 199 5.03 55.11 -20.10
C ASN A 199 5.53 54.44 -18.82
N SER A 200 6.31 55.14 -17.98
CA SER A 200 6.82 54.55 -16.72
C SER A 200 6.21 55.22 -15.49
N ILE A 201 5.80 54.43 -14.50
CA ILE A 201 4.94 54.84 -13.39
C ILE A 201 5.56 54.42 -12.05
N GLN A 202 5.56 55.31 -11.05
CA GLN A 202 6.19 55.03 -9.75
C GLN A 202 5.32 55.46 -8.57
N PHE A 203 5.24 54.61 -7.55
CA PHE A 203 4.61 54.87 -6.26
C PHE A 203 5.66 54.75 -5.15
N ASN A 204 5.92 55.84 -4.43
CA ASN A 204 6.94 55.93 -3.37
C ASN A 204 6.26 56.21 -2.02
N ASN A 205 6.47 55.34 -1.03
CA ASN A 205 5.91 55.48 0.33
C ASN A 205 4.38 55.62 0.35
N CYS A 206 3.70 54.97 -0.60
CA CYS A 206 2.24 55.07 -0.77
C CYS A 206 1.48 54.01 0.04
N LYS A 207 0.25 54.34 0.43
CA LYS A 207 -0.63 53.45 1.23
C LYS A 207 -1.96 53.21 0.51
N PHE A 208 -2.37 51.95 0.42
CA PHE A 208 -3.60 51.49 -0.22
C PHE A 208 -4.45 50.77 0.83
N TYR A 209 -5.67 51.27 1.08
CA TYR A 209 -6.48 50.87 2.24
C TYR A 209 -7.96 50.71 1.89
N LYS A 210 -8.57 49.53 2.11
CA LYS A 210 -9.99 49.27 1.79
C LYS A 210 -10.39 49.56 0.33
N ASN A 211 -9.45 49.37 -0.59
CA ASN A 211 -9.68 49.58 -2.02
C ASN A 211 -10.25 48.32 -2.68
N ARG A 212 -11.17 48.52 -3.63
CA ARG A 212 -11.74 47.51 -4.56
C ARG A 212 -11.21 47.70 -5.99
N ALA A 213 -10.26 48.60 -6.13
CA ALA A 213 -9.78 49.17 -7.38
C ALA A 213 -8.41 48.64 -7.79
N ASN A 214 -8.27 48.37 -9.09
CA ASN A 214 -7.07 47.82 -9.72
C ASN A 214 -6.14 48.93 -10.24
N ILE A 215 -4.88 48.58 -10.46
CA ILE A 215 -3.87 49.35 -11.17
C ILE A 215 -3.50 48.56 -12.44
N TYR A 216 -3.83 49.13 -13.61
CA TYR A 216 -3.71 48.47 -14.92
C TYR A 216 -2.86 49.29 -15.92
N PRO A 217 -1.52 49.19 -15.85
CA PRO A 217 -0.61 49.77 -16.83
C PRO A 217 -0.43 48.84 -18.05
N THR A 218 -0.87 49.29 -19.21
CA THR A 218 -0.46 48.72 -20.50
C THR A 218 0.83 49.38 -21.01
N ARG A 219 1.72 48.57 -21.62
CA ARG A 219 2.96 48.98 -22.32
C ARG A 219 3.83 49.97 -21.52
N GLY A 220 4.09 49.66 -20.25
CA GLY A 220 4.81 50.54 -19.34
C GLY A 220 5.62 49.81 -18.27
N ASP A 221 6.65 50.46 -17.74
CA ASP A 221 7.32 49.99 -16.52
C ASP A 221 6.57 50.52 -15.29
N THR A 222 6.51 49.75 -14.20
CA THR A 222 5.85 50.19 -12.97
C THR A 222 6.63 49.79 -11.73
N GLU A 223 6.81 50.75 -10.82
CA GLU A 223 7.57 50.60 -9.58
C GLU A 223 6.72 50.95 -8.35
N PHE A 224 6.78 50.09 -7.33
CA PHE A 224 6.25 50.35 -6.00
C PHE A 224 7.41 50.28 -5.00
N ASN A 225 7.74 51.39 -4.35
CA ASN A 225 8.82 51.51 -3.38
C ASN A 225 8.24 51.86 -1.99
N ASN A 226 8.52 51.05 -0.97
CA ASN A 226 8.06 51.24 0.42
C ASN A 226 6.52 51.33 0.56
N CYS A 227 5.76 50.63 -0.30
CA CYS A 227 4.30 50.73 -0.35
C CYS A 227 3.58 49.71 0.56
N ILE A 228 2.42 50.09 1.11
CA ILE A 228 1.60 49.22 1.97
C ILE A 228 0.21 49.02 1.36
N PHE A 229 -0.22 47.78 1.20
CA PHE A 229 -1.55 47.36 0.78
C PHE A 229 -2.22 46.62 1.94
N SER A 230 -3.36 47.12 2.45
CA SER A 230 -3.98 46.50 3.63
C SER A 230 -5.49 46.68 3.78
N ASP A 231 -6.09 45.78 4.58
CA ASP A 231 -7.50 45.71 4.95
C ASP A 231 -8.41 45.74 3.70
N MET A 232 -8.34 44.70 2.87
CA MET A 232 -9.12 44.58 1.63
C MET A 232 -9.91 43.27 1.61
N ASP A 233 -11.24 43.35 1.62
CA ASP A 233 -12.15 42.24 2.00
C ASP A 233 -13.35 42.02 1.06
N SER A 234 -13.52 42.88 0.06
CA SER A 234 -14.77 43.04 -0.69
C SER A 234 -14.55 43.03 -2.21
N GLU A 235 -15.59 42.66 -2.96
CA GLU A 235 -15.45 42.32 -4.37
C GLU A 235 -15.26 43.55 -5.29
N PRO A 236 -14.48 43.42 -6.38
CA PRO A 236 -14.22 44.52 -7.31
C PRO A 236 -15.44 44.81 -8.18
N ASN A 237 -15.93 46.05 -8.15
CA ASN A 237 -17.18 46.44 -8.79
C ASN A 237 -17.00 46.83 -10.28
N THR A 238 -16.48 45.91 -11.11
CA THR A 238 -15.97 46.21 -12.47
C THR A 238 -15.96 44.99 -13.39
N GLU A 239 -16.38 45.17 -14.64
CA GLU A 239 -16.60 44.10 -15.64
C GLU A 239 -15.30 43.50 -16.27
N ASN A 240 -14.20 44.25 -16.29
CA ASN A 240 -12.98 43.88 -17.05
C ASN A 240 -11.73 43.79 -16.15
N LYS A 241 -11.54 42.69 -15.39
CA LYS A 241 -10.33 42.49 -14.57
C LYS A 241 -9.76 41.07 -14.59
N THR A 242 -8.45 40.97 -14.80
CA THR A 242 -7.63 39.77 -14.59
C THR A 242 -6.98 39.70 -13.19
N ALA A 243 -7.02 40.77 -12.40
CA ALA A 243 -6.58 40.78 -11.01
C ALA A 243 -7.32 41.83 -10.16
N PHE A 244 -7.21 41.68 -8.85
CA PHE A 244 -7.82 42.58 -7.87
C PHE A 244 -7.02 43.88 -7.64
N ILE A 245 -5.69 43.81 -7.48
CA ILE A 245 -4.82 44.95 -7.11
C ILE A 245 -3.99 45.47 -8.28
N TYR A 246 -3.33 44.57 -9.03
CA TYR A 246 -2.40 44.94 -10.11
C TYR A 246 -2.47 43.96 -11.28
N SER A 247 -2.51 44.45 -12.53
CA SER A 247 -2.36 43.59 -13.71
C SER A 247 -1.54 44.21 -14.83
N SER A 248 -0.59 43.43 -15.36
CA SER A 248 0.32 43.79 -16.45
C SER A 248 0.28 42.69 -17.53
N ILE A 249 0.13 43.09 -18.81
CA ILE A 249 -0.14 42.18 -19.94
C ILE A 249 0.64 42.59 -21.20
N HIS A 250 1.98 42.73 -21.13
CA HIS A 250 2.80 43.01 -22.33
C HIS A 250 4.31 42.70 -22.17
N SER A 251 4.86 42.00 -23.17
CA SER A 251 6.22 41.42 -23.28
C SER A 251 7.43 42.35 -23.12
N LEU A 252 7.21 43.65 -22.91
CA LEU A 252 8.28 44.65 -22.77
C LEU A 252 8.24 45.39 -21.41
N SER A 253 7.21 45.15 -20.59
CA SER A 253 7.02 45.81 -19.29
C SER A 253 7.96 45.24 -18.22
N LYS A 254 8.55 46.12 -17.40
CA LYS A 254 9.27 45.76 -16.18
C LYS A 254 8.47 46.21 -14.95
N ASN A 255 8.14 45.27 -14.07
CA ASN A 255 7.39 45.53 -12.85
C ASN A 255 8.29 45.33 -11.63
N TYR A 256 8.35 46.29 -10.70
CA TYR A 256 9.14 46.19 -9.46
C TYR A 256 8.27 46.48 -8.23
N PHE A 257 8.31 45.57 -7.25
CA PHE A 257 7.76 45.76 -5.92
C PHE A 257 8.93 45.68 -4.92
N ASN A 258 9.22 46.76 -4.21
CA ASN A 258 10.44 46.94 -3.43
C ASN A 258 10.08 47.45 -2.02
N ASN A 259 10.46 46.71 -0.98
CA ASN A 259 10.09 46.98 0.42
C ASN A 259 8.56 47.08 0.65
N CYS A 260 7.76 46.31 -0.10
CA CYS A 260 6.30 46.40 -0.04
C CYS A 260 5.67 45.42 0.97
N ILE A 261 4.57 45.82 1.59
CA ILE A 261 3.81 44.98 2.54
C ILE A 261 2.37 44.82 2.06
N PHE A 262 1.94 43.58 1.87
CA PHE A 262 0.55 43.17 1.67
C PHE A 262 0.09 42.49 2.95
N ARG A 263 -0.98 42.98 3.59
CA ARG A 263 -1.48 42.37 4.84
C ARG A 263 -2.98 42.49 5.04
N ASN A 264 -3.60 41.55 5.76
CA ASN A 264 -5.05 41.55 6.04
C ASN A 264 -5.89 41.67 4.76
N ILE A 265 -5.60 40.84 3.76
CA ILE A 265 -6.34 40.82 2.49
C ILE A 265 -7.15 39.53 2.47
N ASN A 266 -8.47 39.61 2.34
CA ASN A 266 -9.37 38.45 2.36
C ASN A 266 -10.40 38.58 1.25
N TYR A 267 -9.91 38.56 0.01
CA TYR A 267 -10.73 38.74 -1.17
C TYR A 267 -11.39 37.40 -1.57
N LYS A 268 -12.72 37.38 -1.68
CA LYS A 268 -13.48 36.13 -1.93
C LYS A 268 -13.66 35.74 -3.41
N GLY A 269 -13.35 36.62 -4.34
CA GLY A 269 -13.59 36.37 -5.76
C GLY A 269 -12.49 35.53 -6.44
N ILE A 270 -12.80 35.07 -7.65
CA ILE A 270 -12.07 34.00 -8.35
C ILE A 270 -10.76 34.42 -9.06
N ILE A 271 -10.38 35.69 -8.99
CA ILE A 271 -9.14 36.23 -9.61
C ILE A 271 -8.03 36.43 -8.56
N PRO A 272 -6.74 36.37 -8.95
CA PRO A 272 -5.62 36.63 -8.05
C PRO A 272 -5.57 38.09 -7.57
N LEU A 273 -4.71 38.37 -6.59
CA LEU A 273 -4.40 39.75 -6.21
C LEU A 273 -3.58 40.47 -7.31
N ILE A 274 -2.70 39.73 -7.99
CA ILE A 274 -1.76 40.25 -9.00
C ILE A 274 -1.77 39.34 -10.25
N HIS A 275 -1.85 39.91 -11.46
CA HIS A 275 -1.75 39.18 -12.73
C HIS A 275 -0.59 39.71 -13.58
N ILE A 276 0.25 38.80 -14.06
CA ILE A 276 1.51 39.11 -14.77
C ILE A 276 1.57 38.24 -16.03
N SER A 277 0.96 38.70 -17.12
CA SER A 277 1.18 38.05 -18.42
C SER A 277 2.46 38.60 -19.04
N ASN A 278 3.31 37.69 -19.51
CA ASN A 278 4.44 37.95 -20.41
C ASN A 278 5.21 39.23 -20.03
N SER A 279 5.91 39.26 -18.89
CA SER A 279 6.65 40.46 -18.45
C SER A 279 7.69 40.14 -17.38
N LYS A 280 8.70 41.01 -17.22
CA LYS A 280 9.74 40.84 -16.20
C LYS A 280 9.28 41.47 -14.88
N THR A 281 9.01 40.66 -13.87
CA THR A 281 8.52 41.15 -12.56
C THR A 281 9.44 40.73 -11.42
N ILE A 282 9.80 41.70 -10.57
CA ILE A 282 10.70 41.48 -9.43
C ILE A 282 10.02 41.98 -8.15
N PHE A 283 9.85 41.08 -7.19
CA PHE A 283 9.45 41.39 -5.82
C PHE A 283 10.68 41.28 -4.92
N LYS A 284 11.09 42.40 -4.31
CA LYS A 284 12.26 42.50 -3.43
C LYS A 284 11.86 43.01 -2.05
N ASN A 285 12.27 42.32 -0.99
CA ASN A 285 11.92 42.65 0.40
C ASN A 285 10.39 42.77 0.61
N VAL A 286 9.60 41.87 0.00
CA VAL A 286 8.12 41.94 0.03
C VAL A 286 7.55 40.98 1.08
N THR A 287 6.56 41.42 1.85
CA THR A 287 5.83 40.57 2.79
C THR A 287 4.37 40.40 2.39
N PHE A 288 3.87 39.16 2.43
CA PHE A 288 2.46 38.79 2.36
C PHE A 288 2.06 38.15 3.70
N GLU A 289 1.12 38.76 4.43
CA GLU A 289 0.75 38.38 5.80
C GLU A 289 -0.78 38.37 5.97
N HIS A 290 -1.37 37.20 6.24
CA HIS A 290 -2.84 37.03 6.23
C HIS A 290 -3.47 37.53 4.91
N CYS A 291 -2.93 37.05 3.79
CA CYS A 291 -3.40 37.34 2.43
C CYS A 291 -4.10 36.13 1.82
N PHE A 292 -5.34 36.32 1.39
CA PHE A 292 -6.21 35.29 0.83
C PHE A 292 -6.97 35.80 -0.40
N SER A 293 -7.18 34.89 -1.36
CA SER A 293 -7.94 35.09 -2.60
C SER A 293 -8.85 33.88 -2.84
N GLY A 294 -10.08 34.09 -3.31
CA GLY A 294 -11.00 33.03 -3.73
C GLY A 294 -10.50 32.20 -4.91
N SER A 295 -9.53 32.71 -5.69
CA SER A 295 -8.79 31.93 -6.68
C SER A 295 -7.91 30.83 -6.07
N GLY A 296 -7.59 30.95 -4.77
CA GLY A 296 -6.61 30.13 -4.06
C GLY A 296 -5.15 30.60 -4.20
N TYR A 297 -4.87 31.64 -5.01
CA TYR A 297 -3.53 32.14 -5.30
C TYR A 297 -3.40 33.66 -5.12
N LEU A 298 -2.22 34.14 -4.73
CA LEU A 298 -1.96 35.58 -4.62
C LEU A 298 -1.58 36.20 -5.99
N ILE A 299 -0.80 35.47 -6.79
CA ILE A 299 -0.25 35.93 -8.07
C ILE A 299 -0.61 34.94 -9.19
N GLU A 300 -0.81 35.41 -10.41
CA GLU A 300 -0.97 34.59 -11.63
C GLU A 300 0.00 35.05 -12.71
N SER A 301 0.51 34.12 -13.51
CA SER A 301 1.36 34.45 -14.65
C SER A 301 1.29 33.46 -15.81
N PHE A 302 1.10 33.97 -17.02
CA PHE A 302 1.00 33.18 -18.25
C PHE A 302 1.90 33.73 -19.37
N GLU A 303 2.24 32.83 -20.31
CA GLU A 303 2.91 33.16 -21.58
C GLU A 303 4.25 33.89 -21.41
N ASN A 304 5.09 33.47 -20.45
CA ASN A 304 6.42 34.05 -20.24
C ASN A 304 7.44 33.53 -21.27
N LEU A 305 7.24 33.95 -22.52
CA LEU A 305 8.12 33.66 -23.64
C LEU A 305 9.33 34.63 -23.67
N GLY A 306 10.49 34.10 -24.05
CA GLY A 306 11.74 34.89 -24.18
C GLY A 306 12.35 35.28 -22.84
N ASP A 307 12.71 36.56 -22.69
CA ASP A 307 13.41 37.10 -21.51
C ASP A 307 12.49 37.46 -20.32
N SER A 308 11.22 37.03 -20.36
CA SER A 308 10.24 37.29 -19.30
C SER A 308 10.35 36.27 -18.16
N TYR A 309 10.30 36.75 -16.92
CA TYR A 309 10.42 35.93 -15.73
C TYR A 309 9.86 36.64 -14.49
N ILE A 310 9.54 35.85 -13.46
CA ILE A 310 9.21 36.35 -12.13
C ILE A 310 10.36 36.02 -11.17
N LYS A 311 10.74 36.99 -10.34
CA LYS A 311 11.72 36.80 -9.26
C LYS A 311 11.19 37.31 -7.93
N PHE A 312 11.27 36.46 -6.93
CA PHE A 312 11.13 36.79 -5.51
C PHE A 312 12.55 36.86 -4.90
N ASP A 313 12.91 37.98 -4.27
CA ASP A 313 14.19 38.19 -3.57
C ASP A 313 13.89 38.69 -2.15
N ASN A 314 14.20 37.88 -1.14
CA ASN A 314 13.86 38.15 0.26
C ASN A 314 12.34 38.42 0.44
N VAL A 315 11.51 37.50 -0.02
CA VAL A 315 10.04 37.55 0.15
C VAL A 315 9.62 36.70 1.34
N SER A 316 8.67 37.19 2.15
CA SER A 316 8.06 36.40 3.22
C SER A 316 6.57 36.20 2.99
N VAL A 317 6.11 34.94 3.12
CA VAL A 317 4.69 34.56 3.07
C VAL A 317 4.32 33.93 4.41
N ILE A 318 3.32 34.52 5.07
CA ILE A 318 2.91 34.19 6.44
C ILE A 318 1.39 33.98 6.45
N ASP A 319 0.96 32.78 6.86
CA ASP A 319 -0.47 32.35 6.95
C ASP A 319 -1.33 32.95 5.83
N SER A 320 -1.07 32.52 4.60
CA SER A 320 -1.64 33.09 3.38
C SER A 320 -1.91 31.99 2.36
N ASN A 321 -2.67 32.30 1.30
CA ASN A 321 -2.83 31.43 0.14
C ASN A 321 -1.50 31.17 -0.61
N SER A 322 -1.51 30.15 -1.46
CA SER A 322 -0.39 29.77 -2.34
C SER A 322 0.09 30.98 -3.16
N ILE A 323 1.41 31.20 -3.26
CA ILE A 323 1.91 32.51 -3.69
C ILE A 323 1.65 32.78 -5.17
N ILE A 324 1.79 31.78 -6.06
CA ILE A 324 1.70 32.02 -7.51
C ILE A 324 1.15 30.82 -8.29
N ARG A 325 0.38 31.09 -9.35
CA ARG A 325 0.00 30.10 -10.39
C ARG A 325 0.53 30.47 -11.77
N GLY A 326 0.76 29.49 -12.65
CA GLY A 326 1.21 29.79 -14.00
C GLY A 326 1.62 28.63 -14.91
N LYS A 327 2.09 28.96 -16.12
CA LYS A 327 2.46 28.01 -17.18
C LYS A 327 3.60 28.54 -18.05
N GLU A 328 4.39 27.62 -18.62
CA GLU A 328 5.46 27.88 -19.61
C GLU A 328 6.34 29.10 -19.27
N GLY A 329 7.01 29.07 -18.11
CA GLY A 329 7.77 30.23 -17.64
C GLY A 329 8.97 29.92 -16.74
N VAL A 330 9.63 30.99 -16.28
CA VAL A 330 10.76 30.94 -15.36
C VAL A 330 10.41 31.68 -14.07
N LEU A 331 10.66 31.02 -12.94
CA LEU A 331 10.45 31.56 -11.60
C LEU A 331 11.74 31.42 -10.77
N TYR A 332 12.21 32.54 -10.22
CA TYR A 332 13.32 32.58 -9.26
C TYR A 332 12.78 32.91 -7.87
N VAL A 333 13.21 32.18 -6.85
CA VAL A 333 12.82 32.37 -5.45
C VAL A 333 14.08 32.34 -4.59
N GLU A 334 14.55 33.52 -4.20
CA GLU A 334 15.82 33.72 -3.52
C GLU A 334 15.61 34.28 -2.11
N ASN A 335 16.39 33.83 -1.14
CA ASN A 335 16.45 34.37 0.24
C ASN A 335 15.12 34.37 1.02
N SER A 336 14.11 33.62 0.56
CA SER A 336 12.70 33.80 0.94
C SER A 336 12.21 32.83 2.03
N GLU A 337 11.12 33.17 2.74
CA GLU A 337 10.52 32.32 3.79
C GLU A 337 8.99 32.18 3.68
N PHE A 338 8.54 30.93 3.56
CA PHE A 338 7.14 30.50 3.58
C PHE A 338 6.83 29.83 4.93
N LYS A 339 5.87 30.34 5.70
CA LYS A 339 5.57 29.81 7.05
C LYS A 339 4.10 29.84 7.46
N ASN A 340 3.73 28.86 8.28
CA ASN A 340 2.41 28.72 8.91
C ASN A 340 1.25 28.55 7.92
N ILE A 341 1.51 28.02 6.71
CA ILE A 341 0.52 27.90 5.63
C ILE A 341 -0.36 26.65 5.83
N THR A 342 -1.69 26.82 5.81
CA THR A 342 -2.64 25.70 5.87
C THR A 342 -3.55 25.67 4.64
N ILE A 343 -3.31 24.74 3.71
CA ILE A 343 -4.11 24.56 2.50
C ILE A 343 -5.18 23.48 2.73
N LYS A 344 -6.44 23.81 2.41
CA LYS A 344 -7.63 22.95 2.63
C LYS A 344 -8.28 22.45 1.35
N ASN A 345 -7.82 22.92 0.19
CA ASN A 345 -8.31 22.58 -1.15
C ASN A 345 -7.21 21.89 -1.97
N SER A 346 -7.57 21.33 -3.13
CA SER A 346 -6.68 20.53 -4.00
C SER A 346 -5.64 21.34 -4.78
N LEU A 347 -5.13 22.45 -4.23
CA LEU A 347 -4.12 23.32 -4.84
C LEU A 347 -2.73 23.06 -4.21
N PRO A 348 -1.63 23.30 -4.94
CA PRO A 348 -0.28 23.17 -4.37
C PRO A 348 0.00 24.21 -3.27
N GLY A 349 0.84 23.85 -2.30
CA GLY A 349 1.17 24.67 -1.14
C GLY A 349 1.94 25.96 -1.42
N ILE A 350 2.65 26.06 -2.54
CA ILE A 350 3.47 27.23 -2.92
C ILE A 350 3.16 27.69 -4.34
N THR A 351 3.27 26.81 -5.34
CA THR A 351 3.05 27.16 -6.75
C THR A 351 2.55 25.99 -7.59
N ASP A 352 1.71 26.27 -8.58
CA ASP A 352 1.22 25.28 -9.55
C ASP A 352 1.89 25.33 -10.94
N TYR A 353 2.95 26.12 -11.09
CA TYR A 353 3.67 26.30 -12.35
C TYR A 353 3.91 24.97 -13.08
N SER A 354 3.35 24.82 -14.28
CA SER A 354 3.36 23.55 -15.04
C SER A 354 3.92 23.74 -16.48
N TYR A 355 3.78 22.75 -17.39
CA TYR A 355 4.32 22.75 -18.76
C TYR A 355 5.83 23.05 -18.88
N LYS A 356 6.69 22.20 -18.30
CA LYS A 356 8.17 22.27 -18.37
C LYS A 356 8.78 23.59 -17.87
N SER A 357 8.05 24.33 -17.04
CA SER A 357 8.54 25.56 -16.42
C SER A 357 9.80 25.30 -15.59
N LYS A 358 10.66 26.32 -15.47
CA LYS A 358 11.95 26.23 -14.75
C LYS A 358 11.88 27.01 -13.45
N LEU A 359 11.93 26.29 -12.33
CA LEU A 359 11.76 26.85 -10.99
C LEU A 359 13.07 26.75 -10.22
N TYR A 360 13.62 27.90 -9.83
CA TYR A 360 14.87 28.04 -9.09
C TYR A 360 14.57 28.53 -7.68
N PHE A 361 14.92 27.74 -6.66
CA PHE A 361 14.78 28.09 -5.24
C PHE A 361 16.16 28.09 -4.58
N ASP A 362 16.66 29.25 -4.16
CA ASP A 362 17.96 29.39 -3.47
C ASP A 362 17.81 30.08 -2.10
N ASN A 363 18.40 29.49 -1.06
CA ASN A 363 18.34 29.99 0.33
C ASN A 363 16.89 30.18 0.84
N VAL A 364 16.01 29.22 0.52
CA VAL A 364 14.56 29.28 0.82
C VAL A 364 14.20 28.47 2.06
N LYS A 365 13.36 29.03 2.94
CA LYS A 365 12.85 28.39 4.15
C LYS A 365 11.36 28.07 4.01
N ILE A 366 10.96 26.83 4.28
CA ILE A 366 9.60 26.32 4.18
C ILE A 366 9.26 25.66 5.53
N LYS A 367 8.34 26.24 6.30
CA LYS A 367 8.13 25.87 7.72
C LYS A 367 6.66 25.77 8.12
N ASN A 368 6.33 24.81 8.99
CA ASN A 368 5.00 24.72 9.62
C ASN A 368 3.85 24.71 8.58
N ILE A 369 3.93 23.80 7.60
CA ILE A 369 2.92 23.74 6.52
C ILE A 369 2.04 22.51 6.69
N ASN A 370 0.73 22.68 6.46
CA ASN A 370 -0.27 21.61 6.51
C ASN A 370 -1.10 21.59 5.22
N LEU A 371 -1.03 20.49 4.47
CA LEU A 371 -1.63 20.37 3.14
C LEU A 371 -2.70 19.26 3.08
N ASN A 372 -3.89 19.61 2.59
CA ASN A 372 -4.96 18.66 2.28
C ASN A 372 -5.24 18.63 0.77
N GLY A 373 -4.76 17.62 0.04
CA GLY A 373 -5.02 17.43 -1.39
C GLY A 373 -3.76 17.27 -2.25
N LYS A 374 -3.11 18.39 -2.62
CA LYS A 374 -1.87 18.42 -3.42
C LYS A 374 -0.62 18.63 -2.55
N GLY A 375 0.56 18.46 -3.16
CA GLY A 375 1.88 18.73 -2.53
C GLY A 375 2.22 20.22 -2.44
N LEU A 376 3.50 20.57 -2.23
CA LEU A 376 3.97 21.96 -2.26
C LEU A 376 3.98 22.56 -3.67
N PHE A 377 4.18 21.72 -4.68
CA PHE A 377 4.43 22.11 -6.06
C PHE A 377 3.65 21.23 -7.06
N ASP A 378 3.76 21.51 -8.35
CA ASP A 378 3.14 20.74 -9.44
C ASP A 378 4.12 19.75 -10.11
N ASP A 379 3.60 18.72 -10.79
CA ASP A 379 4.41 17.64 -11.36
C ASP A 379 5.10 18.05 -12.67
N GLU A 380 4.52 18.94 -13.47
CA GLU A 380 4.99 19.18 -14.84
C GLU A 380 6.20 20.12 -14.96
N SER A 381 6.95 20.37 -13.87
CA SER A 381 8.02 21.38 -13.83
C SER A 381 9.41 20.83 -13.52
N ILE A 382 10.42 21.59 -13.96
CA ILE A 382 11.84 21.36 -13.69
C ILE A 382 12.23 22.14 -12.44
N TYR A 383 12.80 21.46 -11.45
CA TYR A 383 13.08 22.03 -10.14
C TYR A 383 14.57 22.04 -9.79
N PHE A 384 15.06 23.22 -9.39
CA PHE A 384 16.39 23.43 -8.85
C PHE A 384 16.29 24.00 -7.44
N PHE A 385 16.44 23.15 -6.43
CA PHE A 385 16.49 23.55 -5.02
C PHE A 385 17.94 23.61 -4.53
N ASN A 386 18.35 24.75 -3.99
CA ASN A 386 19.68 25.00 -3.47
C ASN A 386 19.59 25.67 -2.09
N ASN A 387 20.41 25.27 -1.12
CA ASN A 387 20.41 25.85 0.23
C ASN A 387 19.03 25.85 0.94
N ILE A 388 18.11 24.93 0.60
CA ILE A 388 16.73 24.99 1.12
C ILE A 388 16.58 24.35 2.50
N VAL A 389 15.65 24.87 3.30
CA VAL A 389 15.29 24.32 4.60
C VAL A 389 13.79 24.02 4.66
N ILE A 390 13.41 22.75 4.59
CA ILE A 390 12.02 22.29 4.79
C ILE A 390 11.89 21.72 6.20
N LYS A 391 10.99 22.26 7.04
CA LYS A 391 10.78 21.78 8.40
C LYS A 391 9.32 21.75 8.83
N ASN A 392 8.91 20.67 9.52
CA ASN A 392 7.58 20.55 10.13
C ASN A 392 6.47 20.72 9.07
N VAL A 393 6.38 19.75 8.17
CA VAL A 393 5.41 19.77 7.06
C VAL A 393 4.59 18.49 7.06
N THR A 394 3.28 18.63 7.23
CA THR A 394 2.32 17.54 7.12
C THR A 394 1.58 17.65 5.78
N THR A 395 1.41 16.52 5.10
CA THR A 395 0.49 16.43 3.95
C THR A 395 -0.34 15.16 4.02
N ASN A 396 -1.59 15.18 3.53
CA ASN A 396 -2.35 13.97 3.21
C ASN A 396 -2.32 13.61 1.70
N SER A 397 -1.57 14.36 0.90
CA SER A 397 -1.43 14.13 -0.55
C SER A 397 -0.66 12.84 -0.86
N LYS A 398 -0.66 12.47 -2.15
CA LYS A 398 0.21 11.40 -2.68
C LYS A 398 1.71 11.75 -2.60
N TYR A 399 2.06 13.03 -2.65
CA TYR A 399 3.46 13.46 -2.64
C TYR A 399 3.60 14.89 -2.10
N LEU A 400 4.67 15.16 -1.35
CA LEU A 400 4.99 16.53 -0.96
C LEU A 400 5.69 17.31 -2.08
N ILE A 401 6.58 16.66 -2.83
CA ILE A 401 7.25 17.16 -4.02
C ILE A 401 7.06 16.14 -5.13
N SER A 402 6.60 16.57 -6.30
CA SER A 402 6.61 15.76 -7.53
C SER A 402 7.42 16.42 -8.63
N SER A 403 7.92 15.61 -9.57
CA SER A 403 8.38 16.09 -10.86
C SER A 403 8.36 14.98 -11.92
N SER A 404 7.93 15.35 -13.12
CA SER A 404 8.00 14.55 -14.34
C SER A 404 9.28 14.80 -15.15
N TYR A 405 10.15 15.69 -14.65
CA TYR A 405 11.36 16.18 -15.31
C TYR A 405 12.53 16.26 -14.31
N ASN A 406 13.64 16.89 -14.69
CA ASN A 406 14.81 17.00 -13.81
C ASN A 406 14.48 17.65 -12.45
N LEU A 407 14.79 16.95 -11.37
CA LEU A 407 14.64 17.39 -9.98
C LEU A 407 16.02 17.39 -9.31
N THR A 408 16.48 18.57 -8.90
CA THR A 408 17.78 18.75 -8.22
C THR A 408 17.59 19.37 -6.84
N ILE A 409 18.21 18.78 -5.82
CA ILE A 409 18.25 19.27 -4.44
C ILE A 409 19.70 19.29 -3.96
N ASN A 410 20.28 20.46 -3.69
CA ASN A 410 21.66 20.63 -3.24
C ASN A 410 21.75 21.39 -1.91
N ASN A 411 22.74 21.03 -1.07
CA ASN A 411 23.12 21.72 0.17
C ASN A 411 21.95 22.02 1.13
N SER A 412 21.02 21.06 1.27
CA SER A 412 19.69 21.31 1.84
C SER A 412 19.42 20.54 3.14
N LYS A 413 18.47 21.03 3.94
CA LYS A 413 18.05 20.40 5.20
C LYS A 413 16.54 20.19 5.26
N ILE A 414 16.13 18.93 5.37
CA ILE A 414 14.74 18.48 5.42
C ILE A 414 14.53 17.75 6.76
N SER A 415 13.55 18.17 7.55
CA SER A 415 13.20 17.48 8.80
C SER A 415 11.72 17.55 9.16
N ASP A 416 11.27 16.57 9.94
CA ASP A 416 9.94 16.56 10.55
C ASP A 416 8.82 16.59 9.49
N ILE A 417 8.98 15.80 8.43
CA ILE A 417 8.01 15.64 7.34
C ILE A 417 7.07 14.48 7.68
N ILE A 418 5.75 14.65 7.46
CA ILE A 418 4.74 13.63 7.77
C ILE A 418 3.77 13.45 6.60
N CYS A 419 3.98 12.39 5.81
CA CYS A 419 3.14 12.03 4.67
C CYS A 419 2.05 11.03 5.09
N LYS A 420 0.82 11.54 5.23
CA LYS A 420 -0.36 10.86 5.81
C LYS A 420 -1.38 10.41 4.77
N GLY A 421 -1.05 10.43 3.47
CA GLY A 421 -1.95 9.98 2.41
C GLY A 421 -2.19 8.46 2.44
N ASP A 422 -2.88 7.96 1.43
CA ASP A 422 -3.21 6.54 1.33
C ASP A 422 -1.97 5.63 1.34
N GLN A 423 -2.13 4.44 1.92
CA GLN A 423 -1.06 3.45 2.04
C GLN A 423 -0.53 3.07 0.65
N SER A 424 0.79 2.91 0.54
CA SER A 424 1.59 2.72 -0.70
C SER A 424 1.64 3.89 -1.69
N ASP A 425 0.72 4.85 -1.63
CA ASP A 425 0.65 5.96 -2.60
C ASP A 425 1.15 7.31 -2.06
N SER A 426 1.37 7.47 -0.75
CA SER A 426 1.92 8.68 -0.14
C SER A 426 3.45 8.66 -0.02
N SER A 427 4.14 9.73 -0.46
CA SER A 427 5.58 9.91 -0.35
C SER A 427 6.03 11.35 -0.04
N PHE A 428 7.32 11.54 0.25
CA PHE A 428 7.95 12.86 0.28
C PHE A 428 8.30 13.33 -1.14
N ILE A 429 8.98 12.48 -1.93
CA ILE A 429 9.27 12.72 -3.36
C ILE A 429 8.54 11.68 -4.21
N TYR A 430 7.87 12.13 -5.26
CA TYR A 430 7.39 11.30 -6.38
C TYR A 430 8.01 11.78 -7.69
N PHE A 431 8.95 11.00 -8.22
CA PHE A 431 9.68 11.33 -9.44
C PHE A 431 9.29 10.32 -10.53
N ASN A 432 8.78 10.79 -11.66
CA ASN A 432 8.25 9.91 -12.70
C ASN A 432 8.63 10.41 -14.09
N SER A 433 9.68 9.85 -14.68
CA SER A 433 10.20 10.34 -15.96
C SER A 433 9.34 9.99 -17.17
N TYR A 434 8.35 9.09 -17.01
CA TYR A 434 7.63 8.47 -18.12
C TYR A 434 8.64 7.94 -19.16
N ASP A 435 8.43 8.24 -20.44
CA ASP A 435 9.23 7.81 -21.57
C ASP A 435 10.53 8.66 -21.73
N THR A 436 10.86 9.55 -20.79
CA THR A 436 11.96 10.54 -20.93
C THR A 436 13.19 10.18 -20.11
N THR A 437 14.37 10.60 -20.58
CA THR A 437 15.65 10.44 -19.86
C THR A 437 15.88 11.54 -18.82
N SER A 438 14.97 11.62 -17.84
CA SER A 438 15.05 12.59 -16.73
C SER A 438 15.97 12.13 -15.59
N SER A 439 16.41 13.06 -14.75
CA SER A 439 17.32 12.79 -13.63
C SER A 439 16.87 13.34 -12.27
N LEU A 440 17.10 12.54 -11.23
CA LEU A 440 16.89 12.88 -9.82
C LEU A 440 18.26 13.02 -9.14
N ASN A 441 18.62 14.24 -8.76
CA ASN A 441 19.92 14.55 -8.17
C ASN A 441 19.72 15.12 -6.76
N ILE A 442 20.23 14.44 -5.73
CA ILE A 442 20.19 14.94 -4.34
C ILE A 442 21.62 14.94 -3.78
N SER A 443 22.17 16.13 -3.55
CA SER A 443 23.54 16.31 -3.10
C SER A 443 23.68 17.16 -1.83
N ASN A 444 24.70 16.89 -1.01
CA ASN A 444 25.06 17.65 0.20
C ASN A 444 23.87 17.88 1.17
N THR A 445 22.96 16.91 1.28
CA THR A 445 21.62 17.12 1.85
C THR A 445 21.37 16.24 3.07
N ILE A 446 20.72 16.80 4.10
CA ILE A 446 20.35 16.09 5.32
C ILE A 446 18.83 15.94 5.37
N ILE A 447 18.35 14.70 5.44
CA ILE A 447 16.95 14.31 5.62
C ILE A 447 16.81 13.60 6.97
N SER A 448 15.87 14.04 7.82
CA SER A 448 15.79 13.54 9.20
C SER A 448 14.38 13.46 9.79
N ASN A 449 14.19 12.58 10.78
CA ASN A 449 13.04 12.54 11.69
C ASN A 449 11.67 12.61 10.99
N SER A 450 11.45 11.81 9.94
CA SER A 450 10.27 11.95 9.07
C SER A 450 9.52 10.63 8.90
N TYR A 451 8.25 10.72 8.50
CA TYR A 451 7.29 9.62 8.48
C TYR A 451 6.52 9.56 7.14
N SER A 452 6.23 8.35 6.63
CA SER A 452 5.34 8.15 5.48
C SER A 452 4.44 6.91 5.59
N ASN A 453 3.19 7.03 5.13
CA ASN A 453 2.27 5.90 4.93
C ASN A 453 2.60 5.03 3.70
N GLY A 454 3.43 5.52 2.78
CA GLY A 454 3.95 4.77 1.62
C GLY A 454 5.48 4.84 1.55
N PRO A 455 6.08 4.67 0.36
CA PRO A 455 7.51 4.89 0.17
C PRO A 455 7.90 6.33 0.52
N PHE A 456 9.13 6.59 0.99
CA PHE A 456 9.54 7.97 1.31
C PHE A 456 10.01 8.73 0.05
N ILE A 457 10.86 8.11 -0.77
CA ILE A 457 11.15 8.52 -2.15
C ILE A 457 10.59 7.45 -3.08
N ARG A 458 9.84 7.84 -4.12
CA ARG A 458 9.28 6.93 -5.12
C ARG A 458 9.71 7.37 -6.52
N VAL A 459 10.20 6.42 -7.31
CA VAL A 459 10.75 6.61 -8.66
C VAL A 459 10.07 5.67 -9.65
N ASN A 460 9.54 6.22 -10.74
CA ASN A 460 8.85 5.53 -11.83
C ASN A 460 9.33 6.07 -13.20
N GLY A 461 8.98 5.38 -14.30
CA GLY A 461 9.32 5.75 -15.68
C GLY A 461 10.28 4.75 -16.34
N ASP A 462 10.53 4.89 -17.65
CA ASP A 462 11.23 3.87 -18.44
C ASP A 462 12.74 3.88 -18.22
N ILE A 463 13.37 5.06 -18.33
CA ILE A 463 14.82 5.22 -18.19
C ILE A 463 15.10 6.33 -17.19
N ASN A 464 15.78 6.01 -16.09
CA ASN A 464 16.08 6.97 -15.03
C ASN A 464 17.56 7.04 -14.67
N LYS A 465 18.02 8.26 -14.37
CA LYS A 465 19.33 8.51 -13.76
C LYS A 465 19.16 9.12 -12.36
N ILE A 466 19.67 8.43 -11.35
CA ILE A 466 19.55 8.83 -9.94
C ILE A 466 20.95 9.04 -9.37
N ASN A 467 21.24 10.22 -8.82
CA ASN A 467 22.50 10.49 -8.11
C ASN A 467 22.23 10.99 -6.69
N PHE A 468 22.73 10.27 -5.71
CA PHE A 468 22.76 10.65 -4.30
C PHE A 468 24.21 10.84 -3.85
N GLU A 469 24.57 12.04 -3.41
CA GLU A 469 25.98 12.39 -3.17
C GLU A 469 26.14 13.22 -1.90
N ASN A 470 26.88 12.73 -0.90
CA ASN A 470 26.93 13.36 0.43
C ASN A 470 25.51 13.58 1.00
N LEU A 471 24.65 12.56 0.86
CA LEU A 471 23.27 12.53 1.34
C LEU A 471 23.22 11.81 2.69
N LYS A 472 22.62 12.43 3.71
CA LYS A 472 22.43 11.84 5.05
C LYS A 472 20.94 11.66 5.35
N VAL A 473 20.45 10.42 5.34
CA VAL A 473 19.05 10.07 5.62
C VAL A 473 18.94 9.33 6.95
N SER A 474 18.21 9.92 7.91
CA SER A 474 18.23 9.42 9.29
C SER A 474 16.89 9.44 10.01
N ASN A 475 16.67 8.43 10.87
CA ASN A 475 15.46 8.29 11.70
C ASN A 475 14.15 8.35 10.88
N ILE A 476 14.13 7.84 9.65
CA ILE A 476 12.91 7.81 8.81
C ILE A 476 12.11 6.55 9.14
N SER A 477 10.79 6.69 9.25
CA SER A 477 9.86 5.59 9.54
C SER A 477 8.75 5.52 8.50
N SER A 478 8.71 4.45 7.70
CA SER A 478 7.79 4.32 6.58
C SER A 478 7.00 3.02 6.58
N TYR A 479 5.75 3.09 6.11
CA TYR A 479 4.91 1.92 5.77
C TYR A 479 5.04 1.52 4.29
N GLY A 480 6.11 1.99 3.65
CA GLY A 480 6.73 1.46 2.44
C GLY A 480 8.24 1.61 2.52
N GLN A 481 8.93 1.45 1.39
CA GLN A 481 10.39 1.48 1.30
C GLN A 481 10.91 2.92 1.44
N LEU A 482 12.10 3.12 2.02
CA LEU A 482 12.72 4.45 2.08
C LEU A 482 12.93 5.04 0.69
N ILE A 483 13.35 4.21 -0.26
CA ILE A 483 13.46 4.52 -1.69
C ILE A 483 12.86 3.34 -2.47
N GLU A 484 11.76 3.56 -3.17
CA GLU A 484 11.16 2.61 -4.11
C GLU A 484 11.45 3.07 -5.54
N ASN A 485 12.10 2.23 -6.34
CA ASN A 485 12.26 2.44 -7.77
C ASN A 485 11.59 1.30 -8.55
N ASN A 486 10.55 1.63 -9.34
CA ASN A 486 9.78 0.70 -10.17
C ASN A 486 10.11 0.78 -11.66
N SER A 487 11.14 1.53 -12.06
CA SER A 487 11.48 1.77 -13.47
C SER A 487 11.84 0.51 -14.26
N LEU A 488 11.78 0.61 -15.59
CA LEU A 488 12.21 -0.48 -16.48
C LEU A 488 13.74 -0.58 -16.55
N ASN A 489 14.43 0.56 -16.61
CA ASN A 489 15.88 0.68 -16.62
C ASN A 489 16.33 1.83 -15.69
N SER A 490 17.36 1.63 -14.88
CA SER A 490 17.92 2.68 -14.02
C SER A 490 19.42 2.60 -13.82
N SER A 491 20.09 3.75 -13.95
CA SER A 491 21.47 3.96 -13.51
C SER A 491 21.44 4.79 -12.21
N ILE A 492 21.88 4.19 -11.10
CA ILE A 492 21.77 4.71 -9.75
C ILE A 492 23.17 4.82 -9.13
N ALA A 493 23.53 6.01 -8.65
CA ALA A 493 24.77 6.25 -7.93
C ALA A 493 24.50 6.75 -6.51
N ILE A 494 25.16 6.16 -5.51
CA ILE A 494 25.11 6.53 -4.10
C ILE A 494 26.54 6.72 -3.60
N ASN A 495 26.97 7.97 -3.44
CA ASN A 495 28.35 8.33 -3.16
C ASN A 495 28.46 9.07 -1.82
N ASN A 496 29.45 8.71 -1.00
CA ASN A 496 29.79 9.39 0.26
C ASN A 496 28.59 9.61 1.21
N SER A 497 27.60 8.70 1.21
CA SER A 497 26.26 8.94 1.80
C SER A 497 25.99 8.08 3.04
N GLU A 498 25.13 8.56 3.93
CA GLU A 498 24.79 7.92 5.20
C GLU A 498 23.28 7.60 5.29
N PHE A 499 22.94 6.36 5.66
CA PHE A 499 21.58 5.89 5.92
C PHE A 499 21.52 5.26 7.32
N VAL A 500 20.93 5.98 8.29
CA VAL A 500 21.05 5.66 9.72
C VAL A 500 19.69 5.54 10.44
N ASN A 501 19.44 4.43 11.13
CA ASN A 501 18.22 4.17 11.91
C ASN A 501 16.90 4.23 11.10
N ASN A 502 16.88 3.83 9.81
CA ASN A 502 15.67 3.89 8.99
C ASN A 502 14.86 2.59 9.06
N ASN A 503 13.53 2.72 9.16
CA ASN A 503 12.62 1.60 9.44
C ASN A 503 11.51 1.48 8.38
N ASN A 504 11.52 0.36 7.64
CA ASN A 504 10.37 -0.07 6.83
C ASN A 504 9.48 -1.02 7.65
N PHE A 505 8.32 -0.52 8.08
CA PHE A 505 7.35 -1.26 8.88
C PHE A 505 6.34 -2.08 8.07
N ASN A 506 6.42 -2.04 6.73
CA ASN A 506 5.59 -2.84 5.85
C ASN A 506 5.97 -4.33 5.94
N LYS A 507 4.98 -5.22 6.05
CA LYS A 507 5.20 -6.68 6.11
C LYS A 507 5.30 -7.34 4.73
N LEU A 508 4.97 -6.61 3.66
CA LEU A 508 4.83 -7.13 2.30
C LEU A 508 5.92 -6.61 1.33
N SER A 509 6.46 -5.41 1.55
CA SER A 509 7.63 -4.91 0.81
C SER A 509 8.94 -5.20 1.54
N CYS A 510 10.02 -5.28 0.76
CA CYS A 510 11.40 -5.54 1.20
C CYS A 510 12.27 -4.32 0.90
N GLY A 511 13.48 -4.27 1.46
CA GLY A 511 14.39 -3.14 1.28
C GLY A 511 14.01 -1.92 2.14
N ASN A 512 15.03 -1.15 2.49
CA ASN A 512 14.87 0.29 2.63
C ASN A 512 15.06 0.93 1.25
N ILE A 513 16.08 0.54 0.49
CA ILE A 513 16.22 0.80 -0.94
C ILE A 513 15.68 -0.44 -1.69
N TYR A 514 14.71 -0.24 -2.57
CA TYR A 514 14.05 -1.27 -3.36
C TYR A 514 14.10 -0.92 -4.84
N ILE A 515 14.52 -1.86 -5.67
CA ILE A 515 14.72 -1.67 -7.11
C ILE A 515 14.25 -2.92 -7.86
N VAL A 516 13.71 -2.74 -9.07
CA VAL A 516 13.27 -3.82 -9.96
C VAL A 516 13.86 -3.67 -11.36
N ASN A 517 13.70 -4.71 -12.18
CA ASN A 517 14.06 -4.73 -13.60
C ASN A 517 15.56 -4.49 -13.88
N ASP A 518 15.90 -3.75 -14.92
CA ASP A 518 17.28 -3.63 -15.41
C ASP A 518 18.02 -2.51 -14.67
N LEU A 519 19.19 -2.84 -14.12
CA LEU A 519 19.85 -2.01 -13.10
C LEU A 519 21.36 -1.91 -13.27
N GLU A 520 21.84 -0.68 -13.27
CA GLU A 520 23.23 -0.33 -12.98
C GLU A 520 23.28 0.42 -11.65
N LEU A 521 23.88 -0.18 -10.62
CA LEU A 521 23.94 0.36 -9.26
C LEU A 521 25.38 0.53 -8.80
N PHE A 522 25.77 1.77 -8.51
CA PHE A 522 27.04 2.15 -7.89
C PHE A 522 26.82 2.63 -6.46
N ILE A 523 27.55 2.06 -5.50
CA ILE A 523 27.55 2.53 -4.10
C ILE A 523 29.00 2.70 -3.65
N ASN A 524 29.44 3.93 -3.37
CA ASN A 524 30.83 4.23 -3.02
C ASN A 524 30.90 4.99 -1.68
N ASN A 525 31.88 4.65 -0.84
CA ASN A 525 32.21 5.36 0.40
C ASN A 525 31.01 5.60 1.34
N SER A 526 30.00 4.72 1.33
CA SER A 526 28.70 4.98 1.96
C SER A 526 28.45 4.09 3.18
N ILE A 527 27.66 4.58 4.14
CA ILE A 527 27.43 3.94 5.44
C ILE A 527 25.93 3.67 5.62
N PHE A 528 25.58 2.42 5.91
CA PHE A 528 24.23 1.97 6.17
C PHE A 528 24.18 1.32 7.56
N ASN A 529 23.62 2.03 8.54
CA ASN A 529 23.71 1.71 9.96
C ASN A 529 22.33 1.57 10.61
N ASN A 530 22.10 0.51 11.41
CA ASN A 530 20.88 0.27 12.19
C ASN A 530 19.56 0.26 11.38
N ASN A 531 19.58 -0.02 10.07
CA ASN A 531 18.37 0.01 9.26
C ASN A 531 17.58 -1.31 9.39
N THR A 532 16.27 -1.22 9.58
CA THR A 532 15.40 -2.40 9.86
C THR A 532 14.26 -2.50 8.85
N VAL A 533 14.00 -3.72 8.37
CA VAL A 533 12.91 -4.03 7.43
C VAL A 533 12.17 -5.27 7.90
N ARG A 534 10.82 -5.25 7.92
CA ARG A 534 10.01 -6.39 8.41
C ARG A 534 9.88 -7.58 7.43
N LYS A 535 10.39 -7.43 6.21
CA LYS A 535 10.54 -8.49 5.21
C LYS A 535 12.03 -8.68 4.91
N ASN A 536 12.44 -8.82 3.65
CA ASN A 536 13.82 -9.13 3.26
C ASN A 536 14.65 -7.84 3.04
N GLY A 537 15.97 -7.95 3.04
CA GLY A 537 16.92 -6.88 2.70
C GLY A 537 16.85 -5.67 3.65
N GLY A 538 17.61 -5.68 4.75
CA GLY A 538 17.55 -4.59 5.75
C GLY A 538 18.01 -3.23 5.22
N VAL A 539 18.83 -3.25 4.17
CA VAL A 539 19.25 -2.08 3.39
C VAL A 539 18.69 -2.15 1.98
N LEU A 540 19.06 -3.19 1.21
CA LEU A 540 18.84 -3.28 -0.23
C LEU A 540 17.96 -4.49 -0.58
N CYS A 541 16.93 -4.29 -1.40
CA CYS A 541 16.15 -5.34 -2.03
C CYS A 541 16.11 -5.13 -3.55
N ILE A 542 16.47 -6.16 -4.32
CA ILE A 542 16.47 -6.11 -5.79
C ILE A 542 15.64 -7.27 -6.34
N TYR A 543 14.71 -6.99 -7.27
CA TYR A 543 14.01 -7.98 -8.11
C TYR A 543 14.28 -7.70 -9.60
N GLY A 544 15.47 -8.07 -10.07
CA GLY A 544 15.94 -7.74 -11.41
C GLY A 544 15.53 -8.72 -12.51
N ASN A 545 15.74 -8.31 -13.76
CA ASN A 545 15.72 -9.21 -14.93
C ASN A 545 17.16 -9.60 -15.31
N ASP A 546 17.45 -9.77 -16.60
CA ASP A 546 18.73 -10.27 -17.08
C ASP A 546 19.91 -9.29 -16.99
N ASN A 547 19.68 -7.98 -16.84
CA ASN A 547 20.76 -6.98 -16.75
C ASN A 547 20.86 -6.41 -15.32
N ILE A 548 21.76 -6.98 -14.50
CA ILE A 548 22.00 -6.55 -13.11
C ILE A 548 23.49 -6.32 -12.91
N LYS A 549 23.90 -5.05 -12.81
CA LYS A 549 25.30 -4.65 -12.60
C LYS A 549 25.42 -3.89 -11.28
N ILE A 550 25.86 -4.57 -10.23
CA ILE A 550 26.01 -3.98 -8.89
C ILE A 550 27.50 -3.83 -8.58
N ASN A 551 27.95 -2.60 -8.32
CA ASN A 551 29.32 -2.28 -7.95
C ASN A 551 29.34 -1.47 -6.64
N ILE A 552 29.87 -2.06 -5.57
CA ILE A 552 29.93 -1.44 -4.25
C ILE A 552 31.39 -1.36 -3.79
N ASN A 553 31.88 -0.15 -3.52
CA ASN A 553 33.25 0.11 -3.10
C ASN A 553 33.29 0.82 -1.74
N SER A 554 34.26 0.46 -0.89
CA SER A 554 34.63 1.21 0.32
C SER A 554 33.47 1.55 1.27
N SER A 555 32.45 0.70 1.32
CA SER A 555 31.17 0.99 2.00
C SER A 555 30.92 0.07 3.20
N MET A 556 30.19 0.57 4.20
CA MET A 556 29.96 -0.13 5.48
C MET A 556 28.47 -0.40 5.73
N PHE A 557 28.15 -1.64 6.09
CA PHE A 557 26.81 -2.11 6.41
C PHE A 557 26.82 -2.65 7.85
N HIS A 558 26.27 -1.88 8.78
CA HIS A 558 26.35 -2.13 10.23
C HIS A 558 24.98 -2.35 10.88
N ASN A 559 24.79 -3.44 11.63
CA ASN A 559 23.62 -3.72 12.47
C ASN A 559 22.26 -3.60 11.72
N ASN A 560 22.22 -3.90 10.42
CA ASN A 560 20.99 -3.88 9.63
C ASN A 560 20.24 -5.22 9.77
N LYS A 561 18.89 -5.17 9.77
CA LYS A 561 18.05 -6.30 10.19
C LYS A 561 16.89 -6.59 9.25
N SER A 562 16.67 -7.86 8.93
CA SER A 562 15.58 -8.32 8.07
C SER A 562 15.20 -9.79 8.33
N ASN A 563 14.27 -10.33 7.55
CA ASN A 563 13.96 -11.77 7.54
C ASN A 563 14.97 -12.58 6.72
N ASN A 564 15.42 -12.04 5.58
CA ASN A 564 16.38 -12.69 4.68
C ASN A 564 17.29 -11.61 4.09
N GLY A 565 18.61 -11.77 4.18
CA GLY A 565 19.54 -10.72 3.76
C GLY A 565 19.55 -9.57 4.76
N GLY A 566 20.30 -9.68 5.85
CA GLY A 566 20.31 -8.67 6.92
C GLY A 566 20.70 -7.29 6.42
N ALA A 567 21.62 -7.21 5.44
CA ALA A 567 21.83 -6.02 4.61
C ALA A 567 21.15 -6.16 3.24
N PHE A 568 21.44 -7.20 2.46
CA PHE A 568 21.03 -7.30 1.04
C PHE A 568 20.18 -8.53 0.75
N TYR A 569 19.07 -8.35 0.01
CA TYR A 569 18.31 -9.43 -0.62
C TYR A 569 18.22 -9.20 -2.13
N ILE A 570 18.74 -10.13 -2.94
CA ILE A 570 18.81 -9.97 -4.40
C ILE A 570 18.17 -11.19 -5.07
N MET A 571 17.07 -10.99 -5.76
CA MET A 571 16.39 -12.02 -6.52
C MET A 571 16.38 -11.66 -8.00
N SER A 572 16.75 -12.62 -8.84
CA SER A 572 16.74 -12.51 -10.30
C SER A 572 15.62 -13.35 -10.88
N LYS A 573 14.88 -12.81 -11.84
CA LYS A 573 13.87 -13.56 -12.60
C LYS A 573 14.58 -14.48 -13.60
N THR A 574 15.03 -15.66 -13.15
CA THR A 574 15.46 -16.70 -14.07
C THR A 574 14.32 -17.08 -15.00
N VAL A 575 14.53 -16.95 -16.32
CA VAL A 575 13.56 -17.43 -17.33
C VAL A 575 13.36 -18.94 -17.13
N ASP A 576 12.09 -19.38 -17.02
CA ASP A 576 11.74 -20.80 -16.96
C ASP A 576 12.29 -21.51 -18.22
N GLY A 577 13.10 -22.54 -18.03
CA GLY A 577 13.94 -23.19 -19.06
C GLY A 577 13.21 -24.01 -20.14
N ASN A 578 12.04 -23.55 -20.60
CA ASN A 578 11.27 -24.12 -21.71
C ASN A 578 11.53 -23.44 -23.07
N SER A 579 12.34 -22.37 -23.12
CA SER A 579 12.78 -21.75 -24.37
C SER A 579 13.94 -22.53 -24.98
N ASN A 580 13.66 -23.35 -26.00
CA ASN A 580 14.66 -24.17 -26.73
C ASN A 580 15.64 -23.35 -27.62
N ASP A 581 15.71 -22.04 -27.44
CA ASP A 581 16.61 -21.16 -28.18
C ASP A 581 18.04 -21.25 -27.61
N ASN A 582 18.85 -22.12 -28.21
CA ASN A 582 20.29 -22.27 -27.94
C ASN A 582 21.14 -21.07 -28.43
N SER A 583 20.56 -19.87 -28.48
CA SER A 583 21.16 -18.66 -29.05
C SER A 583 21.60 -17.69 -27.95
N LYS A 584 22.88 -17.83 -27.56
CA LYS A 584 23.64 -16.91 -26.68
C LYS A 584 23.16 -16.80 -25.23
N MET A 585 23.56 -17.77 -24.41
CA MET A 585 23.75 -17.56 -22.98
C MET A 585 25.04 -16.74 -22.72
N ASP A 586 25.05 -15.46 -23.11
CA ASP A 586 26.12 -14.49 -22.78
C ASP A 586 26.04 -14.14 -21.26
N SER A 587 26.41 -15.11 -20.40
CA SER A 587 26.07 -15.19 -18.97
C SER A 587 26.73 -14.15 -18.05
N LEU A 588 27.28 -13.07 -18.58
CA LEU A 588 28.01 -12.02 -17.85
C LEU A 588 27.14 -10.78 -17.52
N SER A 589 25.84 -10.81 -17.81
CA SER A 589 24.92 -9.68 -17.62
C SER A 589 24.45 -9.46 -16.17
N GLN A 590 24.64 -10.46 -15.29
CA GLN A 590 24.22 -10.41 -13.89
C GLN A 590 25.42 -10.64 -12.94
N PHE A 591 25.94 -9.59 -12.31
CA PHE A 591 27.05 -9.69 -11.35
C PHE A 591 26.96 -8.68 -10.19
N ILE A 592 27.59 -9.06 -9.07
CA ILE A 592 27.82 -8.16 -7.93
C ILE A 592 29.31 -8.12 -7.54
N ASN A 593 29.89 -6.93 -7.65
CA ASN A 593 31.27 -6.63 -7.25
C ASN A 593 31.26 -5.88 -5.91
N LEU A 594 31.83 -6.48 -4.87
CA LEU A 594 32.06 -5.87 -3.56
C LEU A 594 33.57 -5.70 -3.36
N ASN A 595 34.03 -4.45 -3.19
CA ASN A 595 35.44 -4.13 -3.01
C ASN A 595 35.64 -3.24 -1.77
N ASN A 596 36.60 -3.56 -0.90
CA ASN A 596 36.91 -2.79 0.31
C ASN A 596 35.69 -2.55 1.24
N CYS A 597 34.70 -3.44 1.22
CA CYS A 597 33.44 -3.27 1.96
C CYS A 597 33.44 -4.00 3.30
N THR A 598 32.76 -3.43 4.30
CA THR A 598 32.63 -4.02 5.65
C THR A 598 31.17 -4.30 6.00
N PHE A 599 30.85 -5.54 6.35
CA PHE A 599 29.55 -5.98 6.85
C PHE A 599 29.71 -6.43 8.30
N LYS A 600 29.03 -5.76 9.24
CA LYS A 600 29.18 -6.00 10.68
C LYS A 600 27.86 -6.07 11.43
N TYR A 601 27.67 -7.08 12.27
CA TYR A 601 26.45 -7.29 13.09
C TYR A 601 25.12 -7.32 12.31
N ASN A 602 25.12 -7.56 10.99
CA ASN A 602 23.87 -7.67 10.24
C ASN A 602 23.14 -8.98 10.58
N TYR A 603 21.81 -8.94 10.63
CA TYR A 603 20.99 -10.03 11.15
C TYR A 603 19.84 -10.40 10.22
N ALA A 604 19.68 -11.69 9.94
CA ALA A 604 18.57 -12.26 9.19
C ALA A 604 17.77 -13.26 10.04
N HIS A 605 16.44 -13.11 10.10
CA HIS A 605 15.58 -14.03 10.86
C HIS A 605 15.57 -15.47 10.30
N TYR A 606 15.91 -15.67 9.02
CA TYR A 606 16.06 -16.99 8.41
C TYR A 606 17.42 -17.15 7.71
N PHE A 607 17.63 -16.50 6.57
CA PHE A 607 18.74 -16.80 5.66
C PHE A 607 19.58 -15.57 5.28
N GLY A 608 20.90 -15.70 5.20
CA GLY A 608 21.77 -14.65 4.67
C GLY A 608 21.98 -13.50 5.66
N GLY A 609 22.77 -13.71 6.72
CA GLY A 609 22.96 -12.75 7.81
C GLY A 609 23.44 -11.38 7.34
N ALA A 610 24.36 -11.34 6.36
CA ALA A 610 24.63 -10.13 5.58
C ALA A 610 23.86 -10.10 4.24
N ILE A 611 23.94 -11.17 3.44
CA ILE A 611 23.48 -11.20 2.04
C ILE A 611 22.65 -12.46 1.77
N TYR A 612 21.53 -12.29 1.08
CA TYR A 612 20.75 -13.36 0.45
C TYR A 612 20.71 -13.10 -1.05
N SER A 613 20.90 -14.12 -1.90
CA SER A 613 20.91 -13.93 -3.35
C SER A 613 20.47 -15.14 -4.18
N SER A 614 20.03 -14.90 -5.41
CA SER A 614 19.91 -15.91 -6.48
C SER A 614 20.89 -15.69 -7.65
N LEU A 615 21.80 -14.72 -7.56
CA LEU A 615 22.78 -14.39 -8.62
C LEU A 615 23.88 -15.46 -8.79
N LYS A 616 24.36 -15.62 -10.03
CA LYS A 616 25.46 -16.56 -10.38
C LYS A 616 26.88 -16.04 -10.16
N TYR A 617 27.11 -14.72 -10.09
CA TYR A 617 28.47 -14.16 -10.06
C TYR A 617 28.68 -13.14 -8.94
N PHE A 618 29.67 -13.44 -8.09
CA PHE A 618 30.14 -12.60 -6.98
C PHE A 618 31.63 -12.36 -7.10
N SER A 619 32.08 -11.11 -6.97
CA SER A 619 33.50 -10.78 -6.78
C SER A 619 33.70 -10.03 -5.48
N LEU A 620 34.44 -10.63 -4.54
CA LEU A 620 34.64 -10.17 -3.16
C LEU A 620 36.12 -9.85 -2.94
N ARG A 621 36.46 -8.55 -2.93
CA ARG A 621 37.86 -8.09 -2.93
C ARG A 621 38.14 -7.18 -1.74
N ASN A 622 39.14 -7.48 -0.92
CA ASN A 622 39.48 -6.71 0.30
C ASN A 622 38.28 -6.48 1.26
N CYS A 623 37.32 -7.41 1.29
CA CYS A 623 36.07 -7.24 2.05
C CYS A 623 36.15 -7.90 3.44
N LYS A 624 35.39 -7.36 4.39
CA LYS A 624 35.38 -7.82 5.78
C LYS A 624 33.96 -8.13 6.27
N PHE A 625 33.76 -9.32 6.84
CA PHE A 625 32.49 -9.79 7.37
C PHE A 625 32.68 -10.20 8.84
N GLU A 626 32.20 -9.37 9.77
CA GLU A 626 32.34 -9.61 11.21
C GLU A 626 30.97 -9.79 11.91
N TYR A 627 30.79 -10.88 12.65
CA TYR A 627 29.64 -11.11 13.54
C TYR A 627 28.25 -10.98 12.85
N ASN A 628 28.14 -11.34 11.56
CA ASN A 628 26.84 -11.37 10.86
C ASN A 628 26.13 -12.69 11.17
N GLU A 629 24.81 -12.67 11.36
CA GLU A 629 24.05 -13.75 11.98
C GLU A 629 22.75 -14.09 11.25
N ALA A 630 22.49 -15.40 11.05
CA ALA A 630 21.24 -15.93 10.51
C ALA A 630 20.69 -17.05 11.40
N ASN A 631 19.37 -17.12 11.67
CA ASN A 631 18.87 -18.22 12.51
C ASN A 631 18.84 -19.58 11.79
N VAL A 632 18.60 -19.61 10.47
CA VAL A 632 18.68 -20.85 9.69
C VAL A 632 20.11 -21.01 9.15
N ALA A 633 20.46 -20.31 8.06
CA ALA A 633 21.70 -20.60 7.33
C ALA A 633 22.32 -19.40 6.60
N GLY A 634 23.66 -19.47 6.40
CA GLY A 634 24.45 -18.49 5.66
C GLY A 634 24.65 -17.18 6.44
N GLY A 635 25.51 -17.17 7.46
CA GLY A 635 25.74 -15.96 8.28
C GLY A 635 26.34 -14.80 7.48
N ILE A 636 27.19 -15.06 6.48
CA ILE A 636 27.57 -14.07 5.46
C ILE A 636 26.57 -14.10 4.30
N LEU A 637 26.55 -15.19 3.54
CA LEU A 637 25.85 -15.29 2.25
C LEU A 637 25.02 -16.57 2.18
N PHE A 638 23.75 -16.42 1.82
CA PHE A 638 22.89 -17.52 1.44
C PHE A 638 22.55 -17.45 -0.06
N LEU A 639 22.60 -18.59 -0.76
CA LEU A 639 22.22 -18.71 -2.17
C LEU A 639 20.96 -19.58 -2.34
N GLU A 640 19.97 -19.05 -3.05
CA GLU A 640 18.68 -19.72 -3.30
C GLU A 640 18.76 -20.84 -4.37
N ASN A 641 19.82 -20.86 -5.20
CA ASN A 641 19.84 -21.66 -6.43
C ASN A 641 20.43 -23.07 -6.25
N ASN A 642 19.55 -24.07 -6.22
CA ASN A 642 19.92 -25.49 -6.06
C ASN A 642 20.36 -26.20 -7.36
N LYS A 643 20.20 -25.58 -8.54
CA LYS A 643 20.29 -26.30 -9.83
C LYS A 643 21.61 -26.14 -10.58
N TYR A 644 22.50 -25.26 -10.11
CA TYR A 644 23.72 -24.91 -10.85
C TYR A 644 24.93 -24.80 -9.93
N ASN A 645 25.95 -25.62 -10.21
CA ASN A 645 27.27 -25.49 -9.60
C ASN A 645 28.08 -24.32 -10.21
N ASP A 646 27.50 -23.62 -11.19
CA ASP A 646 28.10 -22.47 -11.90
C ASP A 646 28.16 -21.17 -11.07
N THR A 647 27.81 -21.19 -9.78
CA THR A 647 27.83 -19.97 -8.96
C THR A 647 29.27 -19.64 -8.56
N ILE A 648 29.86 -18.66 -9.24
CA ILE A 648 31.25 -18.28 -9.08
C ILE A 648 31.38 -17.17 -8.04
N ILE A 649 32.06 -17.50 -6.94
CA ILE A 649 32.48 -16.54 -5.90
C ILE A 649 33.99 -16.36 -6.04
N GLU A 650 34.42 -15.26 -6.66
CA GLU A 650 35.82 -14.84 -6.63
C GLU A 650 36.13 -14.19 -5.27
N GLU A 651 37.02 -14.79 -4.48
CA GLU A 651 37.53 -14.17 -3.26
C GLU A 651 38.97 -13.66 -3.45
N THR A 652 39.27 -12.47 -2.94
CA THR A 652 40.64 -11.95 -2.85
C THR A 652 40.77 -11.11 -1.60
N LYS A 653 41.43 -11.63 -0.56
CA LYS A 653 41.55 -11.02 0.77
C LYS A 653 40.16 -10.73 1.38
N VAL A 654 39.45 -11.78 1.77
CA VAL A 654 38.15 -11.67 2.45
C VAL A 654 38.33 -12.10 3.90
N ASP A 655 38.18 -11.14 4.82
CA ASP A 655 38.25 -11.38 6.26
C ASP A 655 36.87 -11.86 6.76
N LYS A 656 36.83 -13.02 7.44
CA LYS A 656 35.61 -13.63 7.98
C LYS A 656 35.83 -13.87 9.48
N ILE A 657 35.04 -13.22 10.34
CA ILE A 657 35.27 -13.18 11.79
C ILE A 657 33.93 -13.41 12.52
N ASP A 658 33.81 -14.51 13.26
CA ASP A 658 32.69 -14.81 14.17
C ASP A 658 31.27 -14.68 13.58
N ASN A 659 31.11 -14.86 12.26
CA ASN A 659 29.80 -14.96 11.62
C ASN A 659 29.11 -16.28 12.06
N LYS A 660 27.77 -16.28 12.06
CA LYS A 660 26.98 -17.35 12.68
C LYS A 660 25.76 -17.73 11.85
N ALA A 661 25.47 -19.03 11.86
CA ALA A 661 24.18 -19.58 11.50
C ALA A 661 23.74 -20.55 12.60
N SER A 662 22.49 -20.51 13.06
CA SER A 662 22.07 -21.41 14.16
C SER A 662 21.85 -22.85 13.69
N SER A 663 21.38 -23.07 12.45
CA SER A 663 21.37 -24.42 11.85
C SER A 663 22.73 -24.75 11.20
N TYR A 664 23.07 -24.19 10.04
CA TYR A 664 24.27 -24.58 9.27
C TYR A 664 24.86 -23.46 8.39
N GLY A 665 26.12 -23.59 7.96
CA GLY A 665 26.79 -22.65 7.06
C GLY A 665 27.03 -21.29 7.69
N ALA A 666 27.96 -21.22 8.64
CA ALA A 666 28.25 -20.01 9.41
C ALA A 666 28.71 -18.81 8.55
N ASP A 667 29.49 -19.07 7.50
CA ASP A 667 29.78 -18.09 6.45
C ASP A 667 28.79 -18.26 5.27
N TYR A 668 28.87 -19.39 4.56
CA TYR A 668 28.10 -19.63 3.34
C TYR A 668 27.16 -20.82 3.45
N ALA A 669 26.00 -20.71 2.80
CA ALA A 669 25.02 -21.79 2.69
C ALA A 669 24.20 -21.74 1.39
N THR A 670 23.64 -22.88 1.00
CA THR A 670 22.49 -22.98 0.09
C THR A 670 21.31 -23.65 0.80
N PHE A 671 20.18 -23.85 0.13
CA PHE A 671 19.24 -24.89 0.60
C PHE A 671 19.89 -26.28 0.49
N PRO A 672 19.34 -27.32 1.15
CA PRO A 672 19.73 -28.72 0.92
C PRO A 672 19.86 -29.05 -0.56
N TYR A 673 20.95 -29.73 -0.93
CA TYR A 673 21.33 -30.01 -2.32
C TYR A 673 21.59 -31.48 -2.59
N GLN A 674 22.20 -32.19 -1.64
CA GLN A 674 22.55 -33.61 -1.80
C GLN A 674 22.39 -34.40 -0.51
N ILE A 675 22.15 -35.70 -0.63
CA ILE A 675 22.09 -36.64 0.49
C ILE A 675 23.16 -37.70 0.28
N ILE A 676 24.11 -37.82 1.19
CA ILE A 676 25.22 -38.78 1.10
C ILE A 676 25.01 -39.94 2.07
N LEU A 677 25.26 -41.16 1.59
CA LEU A 677 25.30 -42.38 2.41
C LEU A 677 26.71 -42.57 3.00
N ASP A 678 26.82 -42.54 4.33
CA ASP A 678 28.12 -42.41 5.01
C ASP A 678 28.90 -43.74 5.16
N ASN A 679 28.17 -44.85 5.27
CA ASN A 679 28.70 -46.13 5.78
C ASN A 679 29.02 -47.20 4.73
N ILE A 680 28.59 -47.03 3.47
CA ILE A 680 28.57 -48.11 2.46
C ILE A 680 29.34 -47.71 1.21
N ARG A 681 30.20 -48.61 0.72
CA ARG A 681 31.05 -48.42 -0.47
C ARG A 681 30.91 -49.52 -1.53
N ASP A 682 30.35 -50.66 -1.15
CA ASP A 682 30.23 -51.89 -1.94
C ASP A 682 28.80 -52.44 -1.85
N ILE A 683 28.53 -53.58 -2.50
CA ILE A 683 27.23 -54.27 -2.47
C ILE A 683 26.86 -54.65 -1.03
N ILE A 684 25.65 -54.28 -0.59
CA ILE A 684 25.11 -54.76 0.70
C ILE A 684 24.77 -56.24 0.54
N LYS A 685 25.26 -57.10 1.44
CA LYS A 685 24.82 -58.50 1.57
C LYS A 685 24.07 -58.67 2.88
N VAL A 686 22.84 -59.18 2.83
CA VAL A 686 21.98 -59.43 3.99
C VAL A 686 21.09 -60.65 3.76
N LYS A 687 20.66 -61.31 4.83
CA LYS A 687 19.63 -62.34 4.77
C LYS A 687 18.25 -61.72 4.54
N SER A 688 17.34 -62.48 3.93
CA SER A 688 15.94 -62.07 3.80
C SER A 688 15.30 -61.85 5.19
N GLY A 689 14.79 -60.63 5.43
CA GLY A 689 14.20 -60.20 6.70
C GLY A 689 15.17 -59.51 7.68
N GLU A 690 16.46 -59.46 7.40
CA GLU A 690 17.49 -58.82 8.23
C GLU A 690 17.37 -57.28 8.23
N ILE A 691 17.88 -56.61 9.28
CA ILE A 691 17.85 -55.15 9.42
C ILE A 691 18.99 -54.51 8.63
N ILE A 692 18.64 -53.66 7.67
CA ILE A 692 19.59 -52.95 6.80
C ILE A 692 19.89 -51.58 7.40
N ASN A 693 21.11 -51.39 7.90
CA ASN A 693 21.57 -50.13 8.51
C ASN A 693 22.20 -49.18 7.47
N MET A 694 21.52 -48.07 7.18
CA MET A 694 21.98 -46.98 6.33
C MET A 694 21.93 -45.65 7.10
N ASN A 695 23.04 -44.92 7.07
CA ASN A 695 23.18 -43.60 7.69
C ASN A 695 23.28 -42.54 6.59
N PHE A 696 22.25 -41.72 6.43
CA PHE A 696 22.24 -40.62 5.46
C PHE A 696 22.53 -39.28 6.14
N LYS A 697 23.33 -38.44 5.48
CA LYS A 697 23.59 -37.04 5.84
C LYS A 697 23.11 -36.11 4.73
N ILE A 698 22.33 -35.09 5.08
CA ILE A 698 22.00 -33.99 4.16
C ILE A 698 23.15 -32.99 4.12
N LEU A 699 23.61 -32.65 2.91
CA LEU A 699 24.52 -31.54 2.67
C LEU A 699 23.88 -30.47 1.77
N ASP A 700 24.33 -29.23 1.94
CA ASP A 700 24.11 -28.14 0.99
C ASP A 700 25.14 -28.19 -0.18
N ASN A 701 25.08 -27.22 -1.11
CA ASN A 701 25.99 -27.19 -2.26
C ASN A 701 27.43 -26.74 -1.92
N PHE A 702 27.67 -26.23 -0.71
CA PHE A 702 29.00 -25.99 -0.17
C PHE A 702 29.56 -27.21 0.60
N ASN A 703 28.81 -28.31 0.66
CA ASN A 703 29.08 -29.52 1.45
C ASN A 703 28.97 -29.32 2.98
N SER A 704 28.27 -28.28 3.43
CA SER A 704 27.91 -28.07 4.84
C SER A 704 26.82 -29.07 5.25
N VAL A 705 26.98 -29.72 6.42
CA VAL A 705 25.94 -30.60 6.99
C VAL A 705 24.75 -29.76 7.45
N VAL A 706 23.54 -30.13 7.04
CA VAL A 706 22.30 -29.39 7.34
C VAL A 706 21.75 -29.76 8.72
N GLU A 707 22.46 -29.33 9.77
CA GLU A 707 22.04 -29.50 11.16
C GLU A 707 20.82 -28.60 11.50
N ASP A 708 19.60 -29.06 11.22
CA ASP A 708 18.37 -28.26 11.33
C ASP A 708 17.87 -28.00 12.78
N LYS A 709 18.70 -27.35 13.60
CA LYS A 709 18.47 -27.14 15.05
C LYS A 709 17.21 -26.33 15.40
N ILE A 710 16.62 -25.63 14.43
CA ILE A 710 15.37 -24.85 14.59
C ILE A 710 14.17 -25.43 13.83
N ASN A 711 14.27 -26.67 13.32
CA ASN A 711 13.20 -27.41 12.67
C ASN A 711 12.56 -26.67 11.45
N TYR A 712 13.37 -26.06 10.59
CA TYR A 712 12.90 -25.41 9.36
C TYR A 712 12.60 -26.41 8.22
N PHE A 713 13.32 -27.54 8.20
CA PHE A 713 13.28 -28.59 7.17
C PHE A 713 12.59 -29.88 7.65
N PHE A 714 11.82 -29.82 8.75
CA PHE A 714 11.22 -30.95 9.46
C PHE A 714 10.32 -31.89 8.62
N ASP A 715 9.84 -31.46 7.45
CA ASP A 715 9.01 -32.25 6.54
C ASP A 715 9.81 -32.91 5.39
N LEU A 716 11.13 -32.72 5.35
CA LEU A 716 12.04 -33.39 4.41
C LEU A 716 12.08 -34.90 4.69
N SER A 717 11.43 -35.65 3.78
CA SER A 717 11.25 -37.10 3.87
C SER A 717 11.37 -37.77 2.51
N PHE A 718 11.76 -39.04 2.53
CA PHE A 718 12.04 -39.85 1.35
C PHE A 718 11.46 -41.27 1.49
N ASN A 719 11.32 -41.96 0.37
CA ASN A 719 10.96 -43.37 0.29
C ASN A 719 12.07 -44.16 -0.40
N ILE A 720 12.11 -45.45 -0.12
CA ILE A 720 12.99 -46.43 -0.77
C ILE A 720 12.12 -47.28 -1.72
N ILE A 721 12.53 -47.35 -2.99
CA ILE A 721 11.94 -48.22 -4.02
C ILE A 721 12.97 -49.30 -4.35
N ILE A 722 12.54 -50.54 -4.57
CA ILE A 722 13.40 -51.66 -4.94
C ILE A 722 13.12 -52.09 -6.38
N LYS A 723 14.17 -52.46 -7.13
CA LYS A 723 14.11 -52.91 -8.53
C LYS A 723 14.96 -54.15 -8.74
N SER A 724 14.52 -55.06 -9.62
CA SER A 724 15.33 -56.20 -10.12
C SER A 724 16.53 -55.68 -10.92
N LYS A 725 17.63 -56.45 -10.96
CA LYS A 725 18.85 -56.12 -11.71
C LYS A 725 19.04 -56.86 -13.03
N GLU A 726 18.33 -57.97 -13.27
CA GLU A 726 18.57 -58.85 -14.45
C GLU A 726 17.59 -58.65 -15.62
N THR A 727 16.58 -57.79 -15.48
CA THR A 727 15.55 -57.57 -16.52
C THR A 727 15.47 -56.10 -16.92
N ASP A 728 15.87 -55.77 -18.15
CA ASP A 728 15.69 -54.44 -18.75
C ASP A 728 14.21 -54.12 -19.08
N ASP A 729 13.33 -55.13 -19.11
CA ASP A 729 11.89 -54.95 -19.28
C ASP A 729 11.20 -54.44 -18.02
N TYR A 730 10.36 -53.42 -18.18
CA TYR A 730 9.47 -52.94 -17.13
C TYR A 730 8.29 -53.91 -16.95
N LEU A 731 8.00 -54.26 -15.69
CA LEU A 731 6.87 -55.10 -15.23
C LEU A 731 7.01 -56.60 -15.51
N VAL A 732 7.75 -57.29 -14.64
CA VAL A 732 7.42 -58.69 -14.30
C VAL A 732 6.16 -58.67 -13.41
N GLU A 733 5.02 -59.12 -13.94
CA GLU A 733 3.81 -59.35 -13.13
C GLU A 733 3.98 -60.63 -12.29
N GLY A 734 4.71 -60.51 -11.19
CA GLY A 734 4.96 -61.56 -10.20
C GLY A 734 5.75 -60.99 -9.02
N ILE A 735 5.09 -60.78 -7.88
CA ILE A 735 5.68 -60.10 -6.72
C ILE A 735 6.51 -61.10 -5.91
N ASP A 736 7.83 -60.94 -5.93
CA ASP A 736 8.77 -61.81 -5.21
C ASP A 736 9.48 -61.15 -4.01
N TYR A 737 9.09 -59.92 -3.64
CA TYR A 737 9.64 -59.20 -2.48
C TYR A 737 8.58 -58.45 -1.64
N LEU A 738 8.91 -58.18 -0.38
CA LEU A 738 8.23 -57.26 0.54
C LEU A 738 9.28 -56.34 1.19
N ILE A 739 8.91 -55.09 1.53
CA ILE A 739 9.83 -54.13 2.19
C ILE A 739 9.12 -53.39 3.33
N ASP A 740 9.68 -53.50 4.54
CA ASP A 740 9.25 -52.77 5.73
C ASP A 740 10.23 -51.63 6.04
N GLY A 741 9.75 -50.54 6.64
CA GLY A 741 10.61 -49.39 6.99
C GLY A 741 11.06 -48.55 5.78
N ASN A 742 10.43 -48.70 4.61
CA ASN A 742 10.81 -48.05 3.36
C ASN A 742 10.56 -46.53 3.27
N ARG A 743 10.36 -45.83 4.39
CA ARG A 743 10.16 -44.38 4.47
C ARG A 743 11.03 -43.78 5.57
N GLY A 744 11.72 -42.70 5.26
CA GLY A 744 12.59 -41.99 6.19
C GLY A 744 12.33 -40.49 6.24
N SER A 745 12.66 -39.89 7.38
CA SER A 745 12.58 -38.46 7.67
C SER A 745 13.82 -38.04 8.46
N PHE A 746 14.43 -36.92 8.12
CA PHE A 746 15.70 -36.52 8.73
C PHE A 746 15.47 -35.78 10.06
N ASN A 747 16.32 -36.07 11.04
CA ASN A 747 16.38 -35.39 12.34
C ASN A 747 17.76 -34.70 12.44
N ASN A 748 17.79 -33.37 12.61
CA ASN A 748 19.01 -32.57 12.59
C ASN A 748 19.97 -32.88 11.41
N GLY A 749 19.42 -33.13 10.22
CA GLY A 749 20.20 -33.44 9.01
C GLY A 749 20.61 -34.90 8.82
N ILE A 750 20.31 -35.78 9.79
CA ILE A 750 20.73 -37.19 9.83
C ILE A 750 19.51 -38.12 9.79
N PHE A 751 19.66 -39.28 9.15
CA PHE A 751 18.72 -40.40 9.26
C PHE A 751 19.48 -41.73 9.41
N ASN A 752 19.01 -42.58 10.33
CA ASN A 752 19.50 -43.94 10.57
C ASN A 752 18.34 -44.93 10.38
N SER A 753 18.50 -45.98 9.57
CA SER A 753 17.42 -46.94 9.29
C SER A 753 17.30 -48.10 10.29
N GLU A 754 16.97 -47.82 11.54
CA GLU A 754 16.80 -48.82 12.63
C GLU A 754 15.71 -49.89 12.38
N LYS A 755 14.93 -49.76 11.29
CA LYS A 755 13.75 -50.61 10.99
C LYS A 755 13.59 -51.02 9.51
N LEU A 756 14.58 -50.77 8.66
CA LEU A 756 14.49 -51.19 7.25
C LEU A 756 14.75 -52.69 7.13
N ARG A 757 13.79 -53.42 6.53
CA ARG A 757 13.92 -54.86 6.23
C ARG A 757 13.38 -55.14 4.83
N ILE A 758 14.04 -56.06 4.12
CA ILE A 758 13.54 -56.57 2.83
C ILE A 758 13.42 -58.08 2.96
N TYR A 759 12.26 -58.61 2.61
CA TYR A 759 11.98 -60.03 2.55
C TYR A 759 11.90 -60.42 1.08
N SER A 760 12.76 -61.33 0.62
CA SER A 760 12.81 -61.78 -0.77
C SER A 760 13.44 -63.17 -0.93
N LYS A 761 13.32 -63.75 -2.13
CA LYS A 761 14.15 -64.89 -2.57
C LYS A 761 15.61 -64.45 -2.82
N ASN A 762 16.50 -65.43 -2.95
CA ASN A 762 17.90 -65.23 -3.29
C ASN A 762 18.04 -64.50 -4.63
N TYR A 763 18.41 -63.21 -4.60
CA TYR A 763 18.36 -62.37 -5.79
C TYR A 763 19.12 -61.04 -5.64
N HIS A 764 19.46 -60.43 -6.78
CA HIS A 764 20.17 -59.15 -6.86
C HIS A 764 19.20 -58.01 -7.14
N TYR A 765 19.11 -57.07 -6.19
CA TYR A 765 18.23 -55.91 -6.27
C TYR A 765 18.99 -54.59 -6.23
N VAL A 766 18.31 -53.53 -6.61
CA VAL A 766 18.78 -52.14 -6.55
C VAL A 766 17.79 -51.31 -5.73
N LEU A 767 18.27 -50.66 -4.67
CA LEU A 767 17.52 -49.71 -3.87
C LEU A 767 17.67 -48.30 -4.45
N GLU A 768 16.56 -47.67 -4.83
CA GLU A 768 16.48 -46.35 -5.44
C GLU A 768 15.74 -45.37 -4.52
N PHE A 769 16.38 -44.24 -4.21
CA PHE A 769 15.88 -43.28 -3.20
C PHE A 769 15.13 -42.13 -3.84
N ASN A 770 13.89 -41.87 -3.40
CA ASN A 770 13.00 -40.88 -3.99
C ASN A 770 12.35 -39.97 -2.94
N ILE A 771 12.28 -38.66 -3.20
CA ILE A 771 11.84 -37.64 -2.22
C ILE A 771 10.33 -37.39 -2.31
N ASN A 772 9.66 -37.30 -1.16
CA ASN A 772 8.20 -37.25 -1.05
C ASN A 772 7.58 -35.89 -1.44
N LEU A 773 8.32 -34.79 -1.30
CA LEU A 773 7.79 -33.44 -1.48
C LEU A 773 8.38 -32.74 -2.71
N ILE A 774 7.51 -32.19 -3.55
CA ILE A 774 7.88 -31.49 -4.80
C ILE A 774 8.90 -30.37 -4.54
N LYS A 775 8.78 -29.63 -3.43
CA LYS A 775 9.73 -28.57 -3.03
C LYS A 775 11.17 -29.04 -2.74
N TYR A 776 11.41 -30.35 -2.73
CA TYR A 776 12.69 -30.98 -2.43
C TYR A 776 13.13 -31.99 -3.51
N GLN A 777 12.43 -32.06 -4.65
CA GLN A 777 12.75 -33.01 -5.74
C GLN A 777 14.10 -32.76 -6.42
N ASP A 778 14.69 -31.59 -6.23
CA ASP A 778 15.98 -31.21 -6.80
C ASP A 778 17.19 -31.72 -5.96
N ILE A 779 16.95 -32.32 -4.78
CA ILE A 779 18.00 -32.85 -3.92
C ILE A 779 18.48 -34.21 -4.43
N VAL A 780 19.79 -34.36 -4.65
CA VAL A 780 20.38 -35.54 -5.27
C VAL A 780 20.95 -36.52 -4.24
N PHE A 781 20.45 -37.76 -4.21
CA PHE A 781 21.07 -38.85 -3.45
C PHE A 781 22.40 -39.29 -4.08
N LYS A 782 23.43 -39.54 -3.26
CA LYS A 782 24.76 -40.02 -3.65
C LYS A 782 25.20 -41.19 -2.75
N PRO A 783 25.23 -42.43 -3.28
CA PRO A 783 24.68 -42.82 -4.57
C PRO A 783 23.14 -42.75 -4.58
N ASN A 784 22.53 -42.53 -5.75
CA ASN A 784 21.07 -42.57 -5.90
C ASN A 784 20.49 -44.00 -5.98
N LYS A 785 21.38 -44.98 -6.17
CA LYS A 785 21.11 -46.40 -6.27
C LYS A 785 22.14 -47.18 -5.44
N VAL A 786 21.68 -48.14 -4.63
CA VAL A 786 22.55 -49.06 -3.89
C VAL A 786 22.22 -50.49 -4.31
N ASP A 787 23.25 -51.24 -4.71
CA ASP A 787 23.14 -52.67 -4.97
C ASP A 787 22.99 -53.43 -3.66
N ILE A 788 22.03 -54.36 -3.62
CA ILE A 788 21.81 -55.26 -2.49
C ILE A 788 21.58 -56.69 -2.99
N GLU A 789 22.35 -57.61 -2.44
CA GLU A 789 22.25 -59.05 -2.65
C GLU A 789 21.57 -59.65 -1.41
N ILE A 790 20.40 -60.24 -1.61
CA ILE A 790 19.66 -60.90 -0.53
C ILE A 790 20.03 -62.38 -0.58
N SER A 791 20.66 -62.88 0.48
CA SER A 791 21.08 -64.28 0.58
C SER A 791 19.99 -65.17 1.18
N GLU A 792 20.16 -66.47 0.97
CA GLU A 792 19.42 -67.51 1.69
C GLU A 792 19.81 -67.53 3.18
N CYS A 793 19.00 -68.24 3.98
CA CYS A 793 19.20 -68.38 5.42
C CYS A 793 20.35 -69.36 5.73
N ASN A 794 20.99 -69.22 6.90
CA ASN A 794 21.99 -70.21 7.34
C ASN A 794 21.31 -71.49 7.84
N ASP A 795 22.05 -72.60 7.90
CA ASP A 795 21.57 -73.87 8.47
C ASP A 795 21.10 -73.77 9.93
N GLU A 796 21.50 -72.72 10.66
CA GLU A 796 21.10 -72.43 12.04
C GLU A 796 19.78 -71.63 12.14
N ASP A 797 19.37 -70.91 11.10
CA ASP A 797 18.14 -70.11 11.05
C ASP A 797 16.94 -70.96 10.59
N ILE A 798 15.70 -70.51 10.81
CA ILE A 798 14.48 -71.14 10.27
C ILE A 798 13.94 -70.29 9.11
N THR A 799 13.86 -70.89 7.92
CA THR A 799 13.27 -70.27 6.72
C THR A 799 11.74 -70.36 6.77
N ILE A 800 11.06 -69.21 6.73
CA ILE A 800 9.60 -69.08 6.73
C ILE A 800 9.15 -68.39 5.45
N TYR A 801 8.06 -68.83 4.82
CA TYR A 801 7.52 -68.19 3.62
C TYR A 801 6.21 -67.47 3.94
N LYS A 802 6.10 -66.20 3.50
CA LYS A 802 4.91 -65.38 3.79
C LYS A 802 3.75 -65.78 2.86
N ASN A 803 2.67 -66.31 3.44
CA ASN A 803 1.58 -66.99 2.74
C ASN A 803 0.67 -66.06 1.93
N GLU A 804 1.11 -65.76 0.70
CA GLU A 804 0.27 -65.63 -0.50
C GLU A 804 1.15 -65.62 -1.77
N TYR A 805 2.40 -65.14 -1.63
CA TYR A 805 3.37 -65.00 -2.74
C TYR A 805 4.60 -65.91 -2.62
N ASN A 806 4.68 -66.76 -1.59
CA ASN A 806 5.77 -67.72 -1.36
C ASN A 806 7.16 -67.05 -1.29
N ILE A 807 7.24 -65.93 -0.55
CA ILE A 807 8.46 -65.13 -0.33
C ILE A 807 9.13 -65.62 0.96
N PRO A 808 10.36 -66.18 0.93
CA PRO A 808 11.07 -66.65 2.12
C PRO A 808 11.63 -65.50 2.94
N TYR A 809 11.80 -65.71 4.24
CA TYR A 809 12.60 -64.91 5.15
C TYR A 809 13.14 -65.75 6.31
N CYS A 810 14.16 -65.24 6.99
CA CYS A 810 14.91 -65.96 8.01
C CYS A 810 14.51 -65.49 9.40
N GLU A 811 14.11 -66.40 10.27
CA GLU A 811 13.93 -66.14 11.71
C GLU A 811 14.89 -66.98 12.55
N THR A 812 15.31 -66.43 13.69
CA THR A 812 15.93 -67.21 14.77
C THR A 812 14.89 -68.17 15.37
N PRO A 813 15.29 -69.38 15.83
CA PRO A 813 14.36 -70.40 16.32
C PRO A 813 13.54 -69.94 17.54
N ILE A 814 12.23 -70.20 17.51
CA ILE A 814 11.27 -69.99 18.59
C ILE A 814 10.98 -71.34 19.26
N CYS A 815 11.22 -71.41 20.56
CA CYS A 815 10.89 -72.56 21.41
C CYS A 815 9.78 -72.17 22.40
N ASN A 816 8.99 -73.10 22.98
CA ASN A 816 8.09 -72.76 24.11
C ASN A 816 8.92 -72.57 25.39
N CYS A 817 9.75 -71.54 25.39
CA CYS A 817 10.70 -71.23 26.43
C CYS A 817 10.08 -70.15 27.28
N VAL A 818 9.31 -70.62 28.26
CA VAL A 818 8.87 -69.75 29.32
C VAL A 818 10.11 -69.44 30.18
N GLU A 819 10.91 -68.43 29.80
CA GLU A 819 12.03 -67.85 30.59
C GLU A 819 11.53 -67.15 31.86
N ASN A 820 11.59 -67.84 33.00
CA ASN A 820 12.19 -67.26 34.21
C ASN A 820 13.73 -67.32 34.06
N GLU A 821 14.49 -67.17 35.15
CA GLU A 821 15.86 -67.69 35.28
C GLU A 821 15.95 -69.24 35.16
N HIS A 822 15.14 -69.90 34.32
CA HIS A 822 14.82 -71.33 34.44
C HIS A 822 14.85 -72.13 33.12
N THR A 823 15.19 -71.57 31.93
CA THR A 823 14.78 -72.20 30.64
C THR A 823 15.43 -71.61 29.35
N LEU A 824 16.37 -72.31 28.69
CA LEU A 824 17.01 -71.78 27.45
C LEU A 824 16.62 -72.53 26.16
N CYS A 825 16.64 -71.85 25.00
CA CYS A 825 16.06 -72.25 23.70
C CYS A 825 17.08 -72.70 22.62
N ILE A 826 16.77 -73.75 21.84
CA ILE A 826 17.54 -74.27 20.69
C ILE A 826 16.68 -74.84 19.53
N LYS A 827 17.16 -74.73 18.27
CA LYS A 827 16.53 -75.25 17.04
C LYS A 827 16.51 -76.79 16.93
N GLY A 828 15.44 -77.37 16.38
CA GLY A 828 15.32 -78.79 16.00
C GLY A 828 15.47 -79.09 14.50
N GLU A 829 15.48 -80.38 14.18
CA GLU A 829 15.76 -80.90 12.83
C GLU A 829 14.59 -80.71 11.83
N ASN A 830 14.93 -80.45 10.56
CA ASN A 830 14.00 -80.41 9.42
C ASN A 830 12.81 -79.44 9.52
N VAL A 831 12.99 -78.32 10.23
CA VAL A 831 11.95 -77.28 10.38
C VAL A 831 12.03 -76.22 9.28
N VAL A 832 10.99 -76.15 8.44
CA VAL A 832 10.80 -75.12 7.39
C VAL A 832 9.35 -74.65 7.43
N ASN A 833 9.10 -73.39 7.08
CA ASN A 833 7.78 -72.74 7.01
C ASN A 833 7.01 -72.58 8.34
N ILE A 834 7.47 -73.21 9.42
CA ILE A 834 6.78 -73.21 10.71
C ILE A 834 7.82 -73.06 11.82
N ASN A 835 8.12 -71.82 12.22
CA ASN A 835 8.96 -71.54 13.40
C ASN A 835 8.16 -71.80 14.68
N SER A 836 7.99 -73.09 15.02
CA SER A 836 7.14 -73.51 16.13
C SER A 836 7.94 -73.99 17.33
N GLU A 837 7.58 -73.38 18.45
CA GLU A 837 7.65 -73.85 19.83
C GLU A 837 7.67 -75.37 20.07
N LYS A 838 6.97 -76.18 19.27
CA LYS A 838 6.86 -77.64 19.47
C LYS A 838 8.03 -78.45 18.89
N LEU A 839 8.93 -77.79 18.17
CA LEU A 839 10.04 -78.41 17.45
C LEU A 839 11.41 -78.04 18.06
N ASN A 840 11.41 -77.16 19.09
CA ASN A 840 12.55 -76.48 19.69
C ASN A 840 12.38 -76.48 21.25
N GLN A 841 13.42 -76.61 22.10
CA GLN A 841 13.32 -77.22 23.49
C GLN A 841 13.56 -76.32 24.73
N CYS A 842 12.88 -76.58 25.91
CA CYS A 842 12.64 -75.61 27.03
C CYS A 842 12.19 -76.11 28.46
N ILE A 843 11.99 -75.16 29.43
CA ILE A 843 11.36 -75.26 30.81
C ILE A 843 10.42 -74.01 31.11
N CYS A 844 10.30 -73.31 32.29
CA CYS A 844 9.15 -72.35 32.56
C CYS A 844 9.20 -71.07 33.53
N THR A 845 8.25 -70.08 33.43
CA THR A 845 8.20 -68.63 33.92
C THR A 845 7.17 -68.26 35.05
N LYS A 846 7.30 -67.04 35.63
CA LYS A 846 6.26 -66.20 36.30
C LYS A 846 4.87 -66.17 35.62
N GLY A 847 3.85 -65.81 36.41
CA GLY A 847 2.43 -65.82 36.04
C GLY A 847 1.72 -67.15 36.34
N TYR A 848 2.52 -68.19 36.60
CA TYR A 848 2.11 -69.58 36.74
C TYR A 848 2.77 -70.24 37.95
N LYS A 849 2.23 -71.39 38.41
CA LYS A 849 2.87 -72.25 39.42
C LYS A 849 2.74 -73.74 39.09
N GLY A 850 3.55 -74.58 39.75
CA GLY A 850 3.64 -76.03 39.52
C GLY A 850 4.89 -76.43 38.71
N VAL A 851 5.18 -77.74 38.66
CA VAL A 851 6.43 -78.31 38.06
C VAL A 851 6.56 -78.03 36.56
N GLU A 852 5.45 -77.76 35.88
CA GLU A 852 5.40 -77.40 34.47
C GLU A 852 4.93 -75.94 34.24
N CYS A 853 4.78 -75.15 35.31
CA CYS A 853 4.16 -73.81 35.32
C CYS A 853 2.76 -73.80 34.67
N LYS A 854 1.74 -74.39 35.33
CA LYS A 854 0.39 -74.59 34.74
C LYS A 854 -0.82 -74.26 35.64
N GLU A 855 -0.62 -73.86 36.89
CA GLU A 855 -1.74 -73.48 37.78
C GLU A 855 -2.02 -71.97 37.71
N GLU A 856 -3.27 -71.64 37.34
CA GLU A 856 -3.76 -70.29 37.02
C GLU A 856 -4.41 -69.54 38.22
N LYS A 857 -4.61 -68.22 38.08
CA LYS A 857 -5.17 -67.27 39.08
C LYS A 857 -6.15 -66.30 38.38
N TYR A 858 -7.22 -65.81 39.02
CA TYR A 858 -8.35 -65.13 38.34
C TYR A 858 -8.82 -63.85 39.04
N TYR A 859 -9.26 -62.85 38.26
CA TYR A 859 -9.51 -61.47 38.70
C TYR A 859 -10.98 -61.14 39.03
N ASP A 860 -11.22 -60.29 40.05
CA ASP A 860 -12.56 -59.85 40.46
C ASP A 860 -13.02 -58.57 39.74
N THR A 861 -14.00 -58.71 38.84
CA THR A 861 -14.56 -57.62 38.04
C THR A 861 -15.63 -56.77 38.75
N THR A 862 -16.07 -57.14 39.96
CA THR A 862 -17.27 -56.59 40.62
C THR A 862 -17.25 -55.06 40.78
N ASN A 863 -16.09 -54.48 41.06
CA ASN A 863 -15.94 -53.03 41.26
C ASN A 863 -16.12 -52.22 39.96
N ILE A 864 -15.64 -52.75 38.82
CA ILE A 864 -15.73 -52.07 37.51
C ILE A 864 -17.20 -51.94 37.08
N ILE A 865 -18.00 -52.97 37.34
CA ILE A 865 -19.44 -53.02 37.03
C ILE A 865 -20.22 -51.92 37.80
N MET A 866 -19.82 -51.60 39.03
CA MET A 866 -20.45 -50.53 39.81
C MET A 866 -20.19 -49.12 39.26
N ILE A 867 -19.05 -48.89 38.60
CA ILE A 867 -18.64 -47.56 38.12
C ILE A 867 -19.16 -47.28 36.70
N LEU A 868 -18.99 -48.22 35.76
CA LEU A 868 -19.31 -47.98 34.34
C LEU A 868 -20.83 -47.94 34.08
N LYS A 869 -21.60 -48.78 34.78
CA LYS A 869 -23.04 -48.92 34.51
C LYS A 869 -23.85 -47.64 34.81
N PRO A 870 -23.66 -46.93 35.95
CA PRO A 870 -24.29 -45.62 36.16
C PRO A 870 -23.86 -44.56 35.13
N MET A 871 -22.59 -44.58 34.72
CA MET A 871 -22.04 -43.62 33.75
C MET A 871 -22.75 -43.75 32.39
N PHE A 872 -22.81 -44.95 31.81
CA PHE A 872 -23.48 -45.15 30.51
C PHE A 872 -24.99 -44.83 30.57
N ILE A 873 -25.68 -45.19 31.66
CA ILE A 873 -27.10 -44.83 31.88
C ILE A 873 -27.27 -43.29 31.93
N SER A 874 -26.35 -42.58 32.58
CA SER A 874 -26.37 -41.12 32.63
C SER A 874 -26.16 -40.49 31.25
N CYS A 875 -25.22 -41.02 30.45
CA CYS A 875 -25.01 -40.58 29.07
C CYS A 875 -26.25 -40.78 28.18
N ILE A 876 -26.93 -41.93 28.28
CA ILE A 876 -28.17 -42.21 27.55
C ILE A 876 -29.27 -41.21 27.95
N ALA A 877 -29.42 -40.93 29.25
CA ALA A 877 -30.39 -39.96 29.75
C ALA A 877 -30.10 -38.53 29.23
N ILE A 878 -28.83 -38.12 29.22
CA ILE A 878 -28.40 -36.82 28.68
C ILE A 878 -28.70 -36.70 27.19
N ASP A 879 -28.31 -37.68 26.36
CA ASP A 879 -28.57 -37.60 24.91
C ASP A 879 -30.08 -37.59 24.63
N THR A 880 -30.87 -38.43 25.31
CA THR A 880 -32.34 -38.46 25.18
C THR A 880 -32.97 -37.09 25.49
N ILE A 881 -32.47 -36.37 26.51
CA ILE A 881 -32.93 -35.01 26.83
C ILE A 881 -32.55 -34.04 25.70
N VAL A 882 -31.35 -34.15 25.11
CA VAL A 882 -30.93 -33.36 23.95
C VAL A 882 -31.79 -33.67 22.71
N THR A 883 -32.14 -34.94 22.45
CA THR A 883 -33.09 -35.32 21.39
C THR A 883 -34.43 -34.61 21.56
N ILE A 884 -34.97 -34.63 22.78
CA ILE A 884 -36.25 -33.99 23.13
C ILE A 884 -36.19 -32.47 22.94
N ILE A 885 -35.10 -31.81 23.38
CA ILE A 885 -34.88 -30.37 23.18
C ILE A 885 -34.82 -30.04 21.68
N ILE A 886 -34.19 -30.87 20.86
CA ILE A 886 -34.12 -30.70 19.40
C ILE A 886 -35.51 -30.84 18.75
N ILE A 887 -36.34 -31.78 19.21
CA ILE A 887 -37.73 -31.98 18.73
C ILE A 887 -38.60 -30.77 19.05
N PHE A 888 -38.53 -30.23 20.27
CA PHE A 888 -39.29 -29.03 20.64
C PHE A 888 -38.82 -27.79 19.87
N ASN A 889 -37.51 -27.63 19.66
CA ASN A 889 -36.94 -26.49 18.93
C ASN A 889 -36.87 -26.67 17.41
N LYS A 890 -37.64 -27.60 16.83
CA LYS A 890 -37.66 -27.90 15.38
C LYS A 890 -37.98 -26.72 14.44
N THR A 891 -38.59 -25.65 14.96
CA THR A 891 -38.89 -24.41 14.24
C THR A 891 -37.71 -23.43 14.23
N SER A 892 -36.74 -23.61 15.13
CA SER A 892 -35.54 -22.78 15.17
C SER A 892 -34.75 -22.90 13.87
N ARG A 893 -34.18 -21.78 13.42
CA ARG A 893 -33.49 -21.71 12.13
C ARG A 893 -32.30 -22.67 12.06
N ILE A 894 -31.57 -22.85 13.16
CA ILE A 894 -30.43 -23.76 13.22
C ILE A 894 -30.89 -25.21 12.96
N ILE A 895 -31.86 -25.74 13.71
CA ILE A 895 -32.34 -27.13 13.55
C ILE A 895 -33.03 -27.35 12.18
N LYS A 896 -33.64 -26.29 11.63
CA LYS A 896 -34.22 -26.32 10.28
C LYS A 896 -33.15 -26.37 9.19
N ASP A 897 -32.08 -25.60 9.32
CA ASP A 897 -31.01 -25.48 8.32
C ASP A 897 -29.99 -26.65 8.43
N THR A 898 -29.80 -27.26 9.62
CA THR A 898 -28.99 -28.49 9.81
C THR A 898 -29.74 -29.79 9.56
N GLY A 899 -31.07 -29.75 9.60
CA GLY A 899 -31.98 -30.84 9.27
C GLY A 899 -32.35 -31.72 10.47
N LEU A 900 -33.51 -31.44 11.09
CA LEU A 900 -34.10 -32.19 12.21
C LEU A 900 -33.89 -33.71 12.14
N TYR A 901 -34.31 -34.35 11.04
CA TYR A 901 -34.20 -35.81 10.89
C TYR A 901 -32.76 -36.33 10.92
N SER A 902 -31.79 -35.53 10.44
CA SER A 902 -30.37 -35.91 10.48
C SER A 902 -29.84 -35.89 11.92
N SER A 903 -30.20 -34.87 12.70
CA SER A 903 -29.89 -34.80 14.13
C SER A 903 -30.56 -35.94 14.94
N LEU A 904 -31.79 -36.31 14.59
CA LEU A 904 -32.49 -37.43 15.24
C LEU A 904 -31.83 -38.79 14.95
N ILE A 905 -31.48 -39.07 13.70
CA ILE A 905 -30.81 -40.33 13.33
C ILE A 905 -29.43 -40.44 14.00
N PHE A 906 -28.69 -39.33 14.09
CA PHE A 906 -27.40 -39.27 14.78
C PHE A 906 -27.51 -39.57 16.29
N SER A 907 -28.47 -38.94 16.99
CA SER A 907 -28.75 -39.20 18.41
C SER A 907 -29.21 -40.65 18.66
N ILE A 908 -30.10 -41.19 17.81
CA ILE A 908 -30.51 -42.61 17.87
C ILE A 908 -29.29 -43.54 17.73
N GLY A 909 -28.35 -43.21 16.83
CA GLY A 909 -27.08 -43.95 16.70
C GLY A 909 -26.24 -43.94 17.97
N ILE A 910 -26.09 -42.78 18.62
CA ILE A 910 -25.37 -42.65 19.91
C ILE A 910 -26.05 -43.48 21.01
N ILE A 911 -27.37 -43.40 21.13
CA ILE A 911 -28.13 -44.17 22.12
C ILE A 911 -27.95 -45.68 21.90
N LEU A 912 -27.93 -46.16 20.66
CA LEU A 912 -27.68 -47.56 20.33
C LEU A 912 -26.27 -48.01 20.72
N VAL A 913 -25.23 -47.20 20.45
CA VAL A 913 -23.85 -47.48 20.90
C VAL A 913 -23.78 -47.61 22.42
N LEU A 914 -24.34 -46.65 23.16
CA LEU A 914 -24.30 -46.63 24.62
C LEU A 914 -25.10 -47.79 25.26
N ILE A 915 -26.22 -48.21 24.64
CA ILE A 915 -26.96 -49.41 25.06
C ILE A 915 -26.14 -50.67 24.73
N GLY A 916 -25.46 -50.73 23.58
CA GLY A 916 -24.52 -51.80 23.25
C GLY A 916 -23.42 -51.95 24.31
N SER A 917 -22.78 -50.85 24.73
CA SER A 917 -21.77 -50.84 25.80
C SER A 917 -22.29 -51.39 27.14
N LEU A 918 -23.59 -51.23 27.45
CA LEU A 918 -24.20 -51.81 28.66
C LEU A 918 -24.37 -53.34 28.59
N PHE A 919 -24.33 -53.96 27.40
CA PHE A 919 -24.37 -55.41 27.24
C PHE A 919 -22.99 -56.07 27.32
N TYR A 920 -21.91 -55.37 26.97
CA TYR A 920 -20.52 -55.87 27.10
C TYR A 920 -20.19 -56.29 28.55
N ILE A 921 -20.68 -55.51 29.51
CA ILE A 921 -20.52 -55.70 30.97
C ILE A 921 -21.24 -57.00 31.47
N ARG A 922 -21.91 -57.76 30.59
CA ARG A 922 -22.56 -59.03 30.90
C ARG A 922 -21.98 -60.17 30.06
N PHE A 923 -20.89 -60.76 30.57
CA PHE A 923 -20.20 -61.96 30.05
C PHE A 923 -21.14 -63.17 29.88
N THR A 924 -21.94 -63.12 28.83
CA THR A 924 -22.97 -64.07 28.42
C THR A 924 -23.03 -64.02 26.90
N THR A 925 -23.23 -65.15 26.23
CA THR A 925 -23.22 -65.20 24.75
C THR A 925 -24.26 -64.25 24.12
N PHE A 926 -25.44 -64.11 24.73
CA PHE A 926 -26.43 -63.11 24.33
C PHE A 926 -25.96 -61.66 24.59
N GLY A 927 -25.23 -61.40 25.68
CA GLY A 927 -24.63 -60.10 26.00
C GLY A 927 -23.56 -59.69 24.99
N CYS A 928 -22.61 -60.57 24.69
CA CYS A 928 -21.57 -60.33 23.67
C CYS A 928 -22.20 -60.00 22.30
N PHE A 929 -23.21 -60.78 21.86
CA PHE A 929 -23.92 -60.50 20.62
C PHE A 929 -24.68 -59.15 20.65
N MET A 930 -25.47 -58.89 21.68
CA MET A 930 -26.25 -57.65 21.79
C MET A 930 -25.36 -56.40 21.92
N HIS A 931 -24.15 -56.56 22.46
CA HIS A 931 -23.13 -55.54 22.43
C HIS A 931 -22.70 -55.21 20.99
N SER A 932 -22.11 -56.19 20.29
CA SER A 932 -21.66 -56.07 18.89
C SER A 932 -22.76 -55.46 17.99
N PHE A 933 -23.93 -56.09 17.97
CA PHE A 933 -25.02 -55.71 17.07
C PHE A 933 -25.51 -54.27 17.28
N LEU A 934 -25.71 -53.84 18.53
CA LEU A 934 -26.18 -52.48 18.82
C LEU A 934 -25.09 -51.43 18.65
N THR A 935 -23.85 -51.75 19.01
CA THR A 935 -22.70 -50.87 18.84
C THR A 935 -22.43 -50.57 17.37
N HIS A 936 -22.28 -51.60 16.53
CA HIS A 936 -22.03 -51.40 15.11
C HIS A 936 -23.23 -50.76 14.38
N TYR A 937 -24.46 -51.19 14.65
CA TYR A 937 -25.61 -50.56 14.00
C TYR A 937 -25.77 -49.08 14.41
N GLY A 938 -25.42 -48.72 15.64
CA GLY A 938 -25.36 -47.33 16.09
C GLY A 938 -24.29 -46.50 15.35
N PHE A 939 -23.09 -47.05 15.15
CA PHE A 939 -22.03 -46.40 14.38
C PHE A 939 -22.37 -46.26 12.88
N LEU A 940 -22.95 -47.27 12.24
CA LEU A 940 -23.44 -47.18 10.87
C LEU A 940 -24.48 -46.05 10.68
N LEU A 941 -25.39 -45.86 11.65
CA LEU A 941 -26.32 -44.72 11.63
C LEU A 941 -25.58 -43.38 11.74
N ILE A 942 -24.61 -43.25 12.65
CA ILE A 942 -23.77 -42.04 12.80
C ILE A 942 -23.02 -41.74 11.49
N TYR A 943 -22.28 -42.71 10.95
CA TYR A 943 -21.51 -42.55 9.72
C TYR A 943 -22.39 -42.21 8.52
N SER A 944 -23.61 -42.74 8.43
CA SER A 944 -24.55 -42.38 7.35
C SER A 944 -24.89 -40.89 7.33
N GLN A 945 -25.03 -40.26 8.50
CA GLN A 945 -25.31 -38.83 8.62
C GLN A 945 -24.07 -37.97 8.32
N PHE A 946 -22.88 -38.48 8.64
CA PHE A 946 -21.62 -37.86 8.23
C PHE A 946 -21.48 -37.89 6.70
N VAL A 947 -21.60 -39.06 6.07
CA VAL A 947 -21.57 -39.24 4.61
C VAL A 947 -22.56 -38.29 3.91
N TYR A 948 -23.80 -38.22 4.41
CA TYR A 948 -24.81 -37.29 3.92
C TYR A 948 -24.35 -35.82 3.98
N LYS A 949 -23.93 -35.34 5.16
CA LYS A 949 -23.45 -33.95 5.33
C LYS A 949 -22.20 -33.65 4.47
N PHE A 950 -21.26 -34.59 4.34
CA PHE A 950 -20.07 -34.47 3.48
C PHE A 950 -20.43 -34.26 2.01
N ILE A 951 -21.36 -35.07 1.46
CA ILE A 951 -21.78 -34.97 0.06
C ILE A 951 -22.40 -33.59 -0.23
N ILE A 952 -23.23 -33.05 0.66
CA ILE A 952 -23.83 -31.71 0.53
C ILE A 952 -22.74 -30.64 0.37
N SER A 953 -21.73 -30.62 1.25
CA SER A 953 -20.71 -29.57 1.22
C SER A 953 -19.73 -29.69 0.05
N LEU A 954 -19.49 -30.88 -0.48
CA LEU A 954 -18.75 -31.05 -1.74
C LEU A 954 -19.54 -30.56 -2.96
N GLN A 955 -20.88 -30.62 -2.89
CA GLN A 955 -21.77 -30.24 -3.99
C GLN A 955 -22.10 -28.73 -4.01
N TYR A 956 -22.18 -28.07 -2.85
CA TYR A 956 -22.52 -26.65 -2.73
C TYR A 956 -21.34 -25.72 -2.39
N GLY A 957 -20.22 -26.25 -1.89
CA GLY A 957 -19.01 -25.46 -1.68
C GLY A 957 -18.41 -24.94 -2.99
N ILE A 958 -17.59 -23.89 -2.92
CA ILE A 958 -16.91 -23.32 -4.10
C ILE A 958 -15.40 -23.61 -4.04
N ARG A 959 -14.91 -24.34 -5.03
CA ARG A 959 -13.54 -24.89 -5.03
C ARG A 959 -12.50 -23.79 -5.27
N GLN A 960 -11.58 -23.61 -4.31
CA GLN A 960 -10.61 -22.51 -4.27
C GLN A 960 -9.44 -22.69 -5.24
N ASP A 961 -8.97 -23.92 -5.50
CA ASP A 961 -7.85 -24.17 -6.44
C ASP A 961 -8.29 -24.19 -7.92
N ASN A 962 -9.54 -23.82 -8.23
CA ASN A 962 -10.01 -23.65 -9.60
C ASN A 962 -10.16 -22.14 -9.94
N PRO A 963 -9.27 -21.56 -10.76
CA PRO A 963 -9.30 -20.12 -11.06
C PRO A 963 -10.56 -19.68 -11.79
N ARG A 964 -11.26 -20.55 -12.56
CA ARG A 964 -12.57 -20.20 -13.15
C ARG A 964 -13.68 -20.08 -12.09
N HIS A 965 -13.59 -20.81 -10.98
CA HIS A 965 -14.54 -20.70 -9.87
C HIS A 965 -14.19 -19.51 -8.96
N GLN A 966 -12.90 -19.25 -8.71
CA GLN A 966 -12.48 -18.01 -8.07
C GLN A 966 -12.87 -16.77 -8.90
N LEU A 967 -12.61 -16.76 -10.21
CA LEU A 967 -13.02 -15.68 -11.11
C LEU A 967 -14.53 -15.48 -11.14
N LYS A 968 -15.35 -16.53 -11.08
CA LYS A 968 -16.81 -16.40 -10.95
C LYS A 968 -17.24 -15.83 -9.59
N LEU A 969 -16.62 -16.27 -8.49
CA LEU A 969 -16.89 -15.72 -7.16
C LEU A 969 -16.46 -14.25 -7.06
N GLN A 970 -15.29 -13.91 -7.60
CA GLN A 970 -14.83 -12.54 -7.75
C GLN A 970 -15.74 -11.75 -8.69
N PHE A 971 -16.23 -12.28 -9.81
CA PHE A 971 -17.20 -11.58 -10.65
C PHE A 971 -18.46 -11.22 -9.87
N ILE A 972 -19.00 -12.14 -9.07
CA ILE A 972 -20.18 -11.92 -8.24
C ILE A 972 -19.90 -10.87 -7.15
N LEU A 973 -18.75 -10.92 -6.47
CA LEU A 973 -18.39 -9.98 -5.39
C LEU A 973 -17.91 -8.61 -5.89
N VAL A 974 -17.22 -8.56 -7.04
CA VAL A 974 -16.57 -7.37 -7.62
C VAL A 974 -17.46 -6.68 -8.64
N ARG A 975 -18.50 -7.31 -9.22
CA ARG A 975 -19.61 -6.57 -9.85
C ARG A 975 -20.68 -6.15 -8.84
N SER A 976 -20.98 -6.94 -7.81
CA SER A 976 -21.97 -6.51 -6.80
C SER A 976 -21.48 -5.33 -5.97
N LYS A 977 -20.19 -5.25 -5.59
CA LYS A 977 -19.68 -4.14 -4.75
C LYS A 977 -19.79 -2.74 -5.42
N PRO A 978 -19.44 -2.53 -6.71
CA PRO A 978 -19.74 -1.28 -7.41
C PRO A 978 -21.23 -1.00 -7.58
N ILE A 979 -22.06 -2.01 -7.88
CA ILE A 979 -23.52 -1.83 -8.03
C ILE A 979 -24.15 -1.45 -6.69
N ILE A 980 -23.75 -2.08 -5.59
CA ILE A 980 -24.18 -1.76 -4.22
C ILE A 980 -23.70 -0.36 -3.84
N ASN A 981 -22.44 0.00 -4.12
CA ASN A 981 -21.94 1.36 -3.85
C ASN A 981 -22.64 2.44 -4.70
N TYR A 982 -23.01 2.12 -5.94
CA TYR A 982 -23.75 3.02 -6.85
C TYR A 982 -25.20 3.19 -6.38
N LEU A 983 -25.88 2.09 -6.01
CA LEU A 983 -27.22 2.14 -5.41
C LEU A 983 -27.20 2.89 -4.07
N LEU A 984 -26.22 2.64 -3.19
CA LEU A 984 -26.07 3.38 -1.93
C LEU A 984 -25.81 4.88 -2.19
N LYS A 985 -24.99 5.22 -3.19
CA LYS A 985 -24.73 6.62 -3.56
C LYS A 985 -26.00 7.31 -4.08
N ASN A 986 -26.72 6.68 -5.01
CA ASN A 986 -27.93 7.26 -5.59
C ASN A 986 -29.12 7.28 -4.61
N VAL A 987 -29.21 6.32 -3.69
CA VAL A 987 -30.17 6.34 -2.56
C VAL A 987 -29.78 7.46 -1.59
N SER A 988 -28.48 7.67 -1.31
CA SER A 988 -28.06 8.78 -0.46
C SER A 988 -28.34 10.16 -1.08
N SER A 989 -28.14 10.34 -2.40
CA SER A 989 -28.40 11.61 -3.08
C SER A 989 -29.90 11.91 -3.17
N SER A 990 -30.73 10.92 -3.56
CA SER A 990 -32.19 11.07 -3.62
C SER A 990 -32.81 11.29 -2.22
N ILE A 991 -32.26 10.68 -1.17
CA ILE A 991 -32.66 10.99 0.22
C ILE A 991 -32.25 12.42 0.60
N THR A 992 -31.10 12.95 0.17
CA THR A 992 -30.75 14.36 0.43
C THR A 992 -31.63 15.33 -0.36
N GLU A 993 -31.97 15.04 -1.62
CA GLU A 993 -32.89 15.88 -2.40
C GLU A 993 -34.32 15.85 -1.81
N TYR A 994 -34.84 14.68 -1.46
CA TYR A 994 -36.18 14.55 -0.86
C TYR A 994 -36.28 15.26 0.50
N ASN A 995 -35.23 15.20 1.32
CA ASN A 995 -35.17 15.98 2.56
C ASN A 995 -35.04 17.49 2.30
N SER A 996 -34.31 17.92 1.25
CA SER A 996 -34.20 19.35 0.91
C SER A 996 -35.54 19.98 0.50
N GLY A 997 -36.45 19.18 -0.07
CA GLY A 997 -37.80 19.61 -0.43
C GLY A 997 -38.81 19.68 0.73
N LEU A 998 -38.44 19.24 1.95
CA LEU A 998 -39.35 19.16 3.10
C LEU A 998 -39.10 20.19 4.21
N TYR A 999 -37.99 20.94 4.18
CA TYR A 999 -37.66 21.97 5.17
C TYR A 999 -38.19 23.38 4.80
N THR A 1000 -39.49 23.47 4.49
CA THR A 1000 -40.21 24.75 4.25
C THR A 1000 -41.54 24.84 5.02
N SER A 1001 -41.65 24.19 6.18
CA SER A 1001 -42.68 24.53 7.18
C SER A 1001 -42.24 24.20 8.61
N ASN A 1002 -42.81 24.94 9.57
CA ASN A 1002 -42.69 24.79 11.03
C ASN A 1002 -41.30 24.96 11.64
N GLU A 1003 -41.01 26.22 12.02
CA GLU A 1003 -40.06 26.53 13.09
C GLU A 1003 -40.50 25.92 14.45
N ASN A 1004 -39.55 25.86 15.40
CA ASN A 1004 -39.73 25.47 16.79
C ASN A 1004 -40.04 23.98 17.07
N ILE A 1005 -38.99 23.18 17.28
CA ILE A 1005 -38.78 22.43 18.54
C ILE A 1005 -37.36 21.79 18.58
N CYS A 1006 -36.85 21.57 19.80
CA CYS A 1006 -35.66 20.76 20.14
C CYS A 1006 -34.26 21.33 19.81
N SER A 1007 -33.87 22.40 20.50
CA SER A 1007 -32.47 22.81 20.66
C SER A 1007 -31.71 21.93 21.68
N ARG A 1008 -31.29 20.72 21.30
CA ARG A 1008 -30.27 19.96 22.07
C ARG A 1008 -29.51 18.90 21.27
N SER A 1009 -28.18 19.09 21.20
CA SER A 1009 -27.12 18.07 20.99
C SER A 1009 -27.52 16.68 20.48
N CYS A 1010 -27.49 16.47 19.16
CA CYS A 1010 -27.53 15.14 18.56
C CYS A 1010 -26.52 14.99 17.40
N ASN A 1011 -25.24 15.23 17.68
CA ASN A 1011 -24.16 15.04 16.70
C ASN A 1011 -23.69 13.56 16.71
N ILE A 1012 -24.61 12.63 16.45
CA ILE A 1012 -24.30 11.21 16.28
C ILE A 1012 -23.81 11.01 14.84
N SER A 1013 -22.52 10.71 14.68
CA SER A 1013 -22.00 10.38 13.35
C SER A 1013 -22.61 9.07 12.85
N ILE A 1014 -23.13 9.08 11.62
CA ILE A 1014 -23.79 7.91 10.99
C ILE A 1014 -22.84 6.70 10.95
N VAL A 1015 -21.53 6.93 10.86
CA VAL A 1015 -20.47 5.92 10.97
C VAL A 1015 -20.49 5.17 12.31
N LYS A 1016 -20.86 5.82 13.42
CA LYS A 1016 -20.95 5.17 14.73
C LYS A 1016 -22.18 4.27 14.80
N LEU A 1017 -23.33 4.77 14.33
CA LEU A 1017 -24.57 3.99 14.24
C LEU A 1017 -24.36 2.71 13.39
N PHE A 1018 -23.66 2.83 12.26
CA PHE A 1018 -23.39 1.68 11.38
C PHE A 1018 -22.42 0.64 12.00
N ASN A 1019 -21.45 1.07 12.81
CA ASN A 1019 -20.53 0.16 13.49
C ASN A 1019 -21.15 -0.54 14.71
N GLU A 1020 -22.13 0.09 15.37
CA GLU A 1020 -22.92 -0.54 16.43
C GLU A 1020 -23.95 -1.51 15.83
N VAL A 1021 -24.66 -1.12 14.75
CA VAL A 1021 -25.59 -2.00 14.02
C VAL A 1021 -24.92 -3.26 13.44
N ASN A 1022 -23.66 -3.19 12.97
CA ASN A 1022 -22.98 -4.34 12.38
C ASN A 1022 -22.65 -5.47 13.38
N ASN A 1023 -22.72 -5.20 14.69
CA ASN A 1023 -22.47 -6.23 15.73
C ASN A 1023 -23.77 -6.84 16.29
N ASP A 1024 -24.90 -6.12 16.29
CA ASP A 1024 -26.18 -6.58 16.85
C ASP A 1024 -27.17 -7.20 15.84
N PHE A 1025 -26.85 -7.22 14.54
CA PHE A 1025 -27.75 -7.70 13.47
C PHE A 1025 -28.00 -9.23 13.44
N THR A 1026 -27.79 -9.93 14.54
CA THR A 1026 -28.16 -11.35 14.76
C THR A 1026 -29.08 -11.56 15.97
N ALA A 1027 -29.40 -10.53 16.77
CA ALA A 1027 -30.20 -10.68 18.00
C ALA A 1027 -31.70 -10.34 17.83
N ASN A 1028 -32.02 -9.10 17.42
CA ASN A 1028 -33.33 -8.49 17.74
C ASN A 1028 -34.24 -8.13 16.55
N ILE A 1029 -34.39 -9.01 15.56
CA ILE A 1029 -35.57 -8.98 14.64
C ILE A 1029 -36.18 -10.39 14.51
N MET A 1030 -36.78 -10.87 15.60
CA MET A 1030 -37.78 -11.94 15.62
C MET A 1030 -38.94 -11.59 16.55
N ASN A 1031 -39.56 -10.42 16.33
CA ASN A 1031 -40.92 -10.08 16.76
C ASN A 1031 -41.38 -8.78 16.09
N GLU A 1032 -41.92 -8.88 14.87
CA GLU A 1032 -43.27 -8.38 14.55
C GLU A 1032 -43.67 -8.78 13.11
N SER A 1033 -44.97 -8.77 12.82
CA SER A 1033 -45.54 -9.47 11.67
C SER A 1033 -46.01 -8.52 10.56
N LEU A 1034 -45.40 -8.61 9.38
CA LEU A 1034 -46.02 -8.23 8.11
C LEU A 1034 -45.45 -9.10 6.98
N ALA A 1035 -46.19 -10.15 6.61
CA ALA A 1035 -45.73 -11.17 5.67
C ALA A 1035 -46.08 -10.81 4.22
N ILE A 1036 -45.15 -10.17 3.51
CA ILE A 1036 -45.17 -10.09 2.04
C ILE A 1036 -44.49 -11.35 1.48
N PRO A 1037 -45.06 -12.03 0.46
CA PRO A 1037 -44.41 -13.18 -0.17
C PRO A 1037 -43.03 -12.84 -0.75
N LYS A 1038 -42.06 -13.76 -0.61
CA LYS A 1038 -40.68 -13.52 -1.04
C LYS A 1038 -40.51 -13.29 -2.54
N ASP A 1039 -41.40 -13.87 -3.36
CA ASP A 1039 -41.36 -13.70 -4.80
C ASP A 1039 -41.84 -12.30 -5.23
N ASP A 1040 -42.78 -11.70 -4.50
CA ASP A 1040 -43.26 -10.33 -4.76
C ASP A 1040 -42.22 -9.27 -4.36
N GLN A 1041 -41.43 -9.50 -3.31
CA GLN A 1041 -40.31 -8.63 -2.96
C GLN A 1041 -39.24 -8.61 -4.07
N ILE A 1042 -38.99 -9.74 -4.73
CA ILE A 1042 -38.07 -9.82 -5.88
C ILE A 1042 -38.68 -9.13 -7.10
N ASN A 1043 -39.98 -9.29 -7.35
CA ASN A 1043 -40.68 -8.61 -8.43
C ASN A 1043 -40.64 -7.10 -8.24
N PHE A 1044 -40.98 -6.59 -7.04
CA PHE A 1044 -40.95 -5.16 -6.70
C PHE A 1044 -39.56 -4.52 -6.88
N VAL A 1045 -38.50 -5.17 -6.39
CA VAL A 1045 -37.13 -4.69 -6.61
C VAL A 1045 -36.78 -4.71 -8.10
N SER A 1046 -37.24 -5.70 -8.85
CA SER A 1046 -36.99 -5.77 -10.30
C SER A 1046 -37.73 -4.69 -11.09
N SER A 1047 -38.99 -4.37 -10.76
CA SER A 1047 -39.76 -3.32 -11.44
C SER A 1047 -39.27 -1.92 -11.07
N PHE A 1048 -38.98 -1.67 -9.79
CA PHE A 1048 -38.40 -0.41 -9.32
C PHE A 1048 -37.05 -0.11 -10.00
N ILE A 1049 -36.23 -1.15 -10.25
CA ILE A 1049 -34.99 -1.00 -11.03
C ILE A 1049 -35.29 -0.78 -12.52
N TYR A 1050 -36.30 -1.43 -13.11
CA TYR A 1050 -36.63 -1.32 -14.54
C TYR A 1050 -37.22 0.05 -14.93
N GLU A 1051 -38.06 0.65 -14.07
CA GLU A 1051 -38.64 1.99 -14.33
C GLU A 1051 -37.56 3.08 -14.24
N ASN A 1052 -36.76 3.08 -13.16
CA ASN A 1052 -35.72 4.09 -12.96
C ASN A 1052 -34.57 4.00 -13.99
N LEU A 1053 -34.29 2.82 -14.55
CA LEU A 1053 -33.32 2.61 -15.65
C LEU A 1053 -33.88 2.87 -17.06
N ASN A 1054 -35.16 3.16 -17.21
CA ASN A 1054 -35.74 3.63 -18.48
C ASN A 1054 -36.02 5.14 -18.49
N ASN A 1055 -36.29 5.74 -17.32
CA ASN A 1055 -36.51 7.18 -17.19
C ASN A 1055 -35.19 7.98 -17.04
N SER A 1056 -34.03 7.32 -17.11
CA SER A 1056 -32.71 7.95 -17.15
C SER A 1056 -31.80 7.22 -18.14
N PHE A 1057 -30.83 7.94 -18.71
CA PHE A 1057 -29.89 7.54 -19.78
C PHE A 1057 -30.48 7.35 -21.19
N GLU A 1058 -30.47 8.45 -21.97
CA GLU A 1058 -30.65 8.45 -23.44
C GLU A 1058 -29.30 8.38 -24.20
N PHE A 1059 -28.17 8.26 -23.49
CA PHE A 1059 -26.82 8.09 -24.07
C PHE A 1059 -26.22 6.72 -23.76
N PHE A 1060 -25.41 6.21 -24.70
CA PHE A 1060 -24.79 4.86 -24.74
C PHE A 1060 -25.75 3.68 -24.97
N SER A 1061 -26.12 3.47 -26.23
CA SER A 1061 -26.88 2.31 -26.72
C SER A 1061 -26.11 0.96 -26.69
N ILE A 1062 -24.78 0.97 -26.52
CA ILE A 1062 -23.93 -0.20 -26.75
C ILE A 1062 -23.88 -1.18 -25.55
N GLU A 1063 -23.98 -0.70 -24.30
CA GLU A 1063 -23.92 -1.61 -23.13
C GLU A 1063 -25.26 -2.28 -22.77
N LYS A 1064 -26.40 -1.73 -23.25
CA LYS A 1064 -27.76 -2.15 -22.85
C LYS A 1064 -28.09 -3.63 -23.22
N ALA A 1065 -27.33 -4.23 -24.15
CA ALA A 1065 -27.43 -5.65 -24.52
C ALA A 1065 -26.59 -6.61 -23.64
N ASN A 1066 -25.44 -6.17 -23.11
CA ASN A 1066 -24.52 -7.06 -22.38
C ASN A 1066 -24.96 -7.29 -20.92
N ILE A 1067 -25.63 -6.31 -20.31
CA ILE A 1067 -26.05 -6.38 -18.90
C ILE A 1067 -27.25 -7.33 -18.74
N THR A 1068 -28.28 -7.18 -19.58
CA THR A 1068 -29.51 -7.99 -19.61
C THR A 1068 -29.23 -9.47 -19.89
N ASN A 1069 -28.33 -9.78 -20.83
CA ASN A 1069 -27.89 -11.16 -21.07
C ASN A 1069 -27.28 -11.78 -19.82
N SER A 1070 -26.33 -11.10 -19.15
CA SER A 1070 -25.67 -11.64 -17.95
C SER A 1070 -26.63 -11.89 -16.78
N PHE A 1071 -27.67 -11.07 -16.61
CA PHE A 1071 -28.69 -11.28 -15.58
C PHE A 1071 -29.64 -12.42 -15.92
N THR A 1072 -29.95 -12.61 -17.21
CA THR A 1072 -30.80 -13.70 -17.70
C THR A 1072 -30.08 -15.04 -17.59
N GLU A 1073 -28.80 -15.12 -17.96
CA GLU A 1073 -27.94 -16.29 -17.73
C GLU A 1073 -27.85 -16.66 -16.24
N LEU A 1074 -27.71 -15.68 -15.35
CA LEU A 1074 -27.67 -15.92 -13.91
C LEU A 1074 -29.01 -16.48 -13.39
N LYS A 1075 -30.14 -15.95 -13.88
CA LYS A 1075 -31.49 -16.40 -13.52
C LYS A 1075 -31.79 -17.80 -14.06
N GLU A 1076 -31.37 -18.10 -15.29
CA GLU A 1076 -31.36 -19.45 -15.90
C GLU A 1076 -30.53 -20.44 -15.08
N TYR A 1077 -29.28 -20.08 -14.74
CA TYR A 1077 -28.36 -20.94 -13.99
C TYR A 1077 -28.92 -21.28 -12.60
N VAL A 1078 -29.44 -20.29 -11.87
CA VAL A 1078 -30.08 -20.50 -10.56
C VAL A 1078 -31.39 -21.30 -10.66
N LYS A 1079 -32.14 -21.19 -11.77
CA LYS A 1079 -33.38 -21.96 -11.99
C LYS A 1079 -33.09 -23.42 -12.37
N ARG A 1080 -32.18 -23.66 -13.32
CA ARG A 1080 -31.74 -25.01 -13.75
C ARG A 1080 -31.07 -25.80 -12.62
N THR A 1081 -30.34 -25.15 -11.71
CA THR A 1081 -29.67 -25.84 -10.60
C THR A 1081 -30.60 -26.20 -9.43
N LYS A 1082 -31.82 -25.63 -9.32
CA LYS A 1082 -32.69 -25.82 -8.16
C LYS A 1082 -33.60 -27.06 -8.24
N THR A 1083 -34.28 -27.29 -9.36
CA THR A 1083 -35.31 -28.34 -9.47
C THR A 1083 -34.71 -29.73 -9.76
N ASP A 1084 -33.89 -29.84 -10.80
CA ASP A 1084 -33.41 -31.14 -11.30
C ASP A 1084 -32.48 -31.86 -10.29
N TYR A 1085 -31.75 -31.08 -9.48
CA TYR A 1085 -30.93 -31.61 -8.40
C TYR A 1085 -31.75 -32.07 -7.19
N TYR A 1086 -32.83 -31.40 -6.79
CA TYR A 1086 -33.55 -31.73 -5.56
C TYR A 1086 -34.23 -33.10 -5.62
N GLN A 1087 -34.76 -33.50 -6.79
CA GLN A 1087 -35.33 -34.84 -6.98
C GLN A 1087 -34.25 -35.94 -6.97
N LYS A 1088 -33.16 -35.75 -7.72
CA LYS A 1088 -32.00 -36.69 -7.73
C LYS A 1088 -31.31 -36.80 -6.36
N TYR A 1089 -31.37 -35.73 -5.56
CA TYR A 1089 -30.87 -35.67 -4.19
C TYR A 1089 -31.78 -36.45 -3.22
N PHE A 1090 -33.08 -36.19 -3.23
CA PHE A 1090 -34.05 -36.92 -2.39
C PHE A 1090 -33.98 -38.44 -2.61
N LEU A 1091 -33.91 -38.88 -3.87
CA LEU A 1091 -33.73 -40.30 -4.22
C LEU A 1091 -32.49 -40.92 -3.57
N ARG A 1092 -31.36 -40.20 -3.57
CA ARG A 1092 -30.10 -40.69 -2.98
C ARG A 1092 -30.15 -40.81 -1.47
N VAL A 1093 -30.84 -39.90 -0.78
CA VAL A 1093 -31.04 -39.99 0.68
C VAL A 1093 -31.92 -41.20 1.03
N CYS A 1094 -33.04 -41.38 0.31
CA CYS A 1094 -33.89 -42.55 0.48
C CYS A 1094 -33.15 -43.87 0.24
N ASN A 1095 -32.28 -43.94 -0.78
CA ASN A 1095 -31.49 -45.15 -1.06
C ASN A 1095 -30.50 -45.49 0.07
N VAL A 1096 -29.81 -44.50 0.66
CA VAL A 1096 -28.91 -44.74 1.81
C VAL A 1096 -29.71 -45.22 3.03
N PHE A 1097 -30.87 -44.62 3.30
CA PHE A 1097 -31.72 -45.02 4.42
C PHE A 1097 -32.30 -46.43 4.24
N PHE A 1098 -32.72 -46.78 3.02
CA PHE A 1098 -33.21 -48.12 2.66
C PHE A 1098 -32.12 -49.18 2.75
N PHE A 1099 -30.87 -48.85 2.38
CA PHE A 1099 -29.72 -49.74 2.52
C PHE A 1099 -29.41 -50.07 4.00
N ASN A 1100 -29.49 -49.09 4.90
CA ASN A 1100 -29.33 -49.34 6.34
C ASN A 1100 -30.44 -50.24 6.90
N ILE A 1101 -31.69 -50.09 6.44
CA ILE A 1101 -32.79 -50.99 6.83
C ILE A 1101 -32.56 -52.42 6.33
N LEU A 1102 -32.04 -52.61 5.11
CA LEU A 1102 -31.68 -53.93 4.59
C LEU A 1102 -30.55 -54.58 5.41
N LEU A 1103 -29.52 -53.81 5.80
CA LEU A 1103 -28.46 -54.29 6.68
C LEU A 1103 -28.98 -54.70 8.06
N LEU A 1104 -29.92 -53.95 8.64
CA LEU A 1104 -30.57 -54.31 9.91
C LEU A 1104 -31.30 -55.66 9.81
N ILE A 1105 -32.11 -55.84 8.76
CA ILE A 1105 -32.87 -57.08 8.51
C ILE A 1105 -31.91 -58.26 8.27
N TYR A 1106 -30.81 -58.03 7.56
CA TYR A 1106 -29.77 -59.03 7.35
C TYR A 1106 -29.07 -59.44 8.66
N GLY A 1107 -28.63 -58.48 9.49
CA GLY A 1107 -28.00 -58.77 10.78
C GLY A 1107 -28.93 -59.54 11.74
N ILE A 1108 -30.21 -59.17 11.80
CA ILE A 1108 -31.21 -59.87 12.62
C ILE A 1108 -31.45 -61.31 12.10
N SER A 1109 -31.50 -61.52 10.78
CA SER A 1109 -31.71 -62.86 10.21
C SER A 1109 -30.47 -63.75 10.34
N VAL A 1110 -29.25 -63.21 10.19
CA VAL A 1110 -28.00 -63.93 10.49
C VAL A 1110 -27.95 -64.33 11.97
N TYR A 1111 -28.35 -63.45 12.89
CA TYR A 1111 -28.44 -63.80 14.32
C TYR A 1111 -29.46 -64.91 14.61
N ILE A 1112 -30.66 -64.83 14.03
CA ILE A 1112 -31.69 -65.88 14.18
C ILE A 1112 -31.15 -67.22 13.68
N ILE A 1113 -30.45 -67.24 12.54
CA ILE A 1113 -29.82 -68.46 12.00
C ILE A 1113 -28.73 -68.98 12.96
N ASN A 1114 -27.78 -68.14 13.38
CA ASN A 1114 -26.68 -68.56 14.27
C ASN A 1114 -27.18 -69.03 15.65
N SER A 1115 -28.16 -68.34 16.24
CA SER A 1115 -28.76 -68.72 17.54
C SER A 1115 -29.58 -70.02 17.51
N ILE A 1116 -29.97 -70.48 16.32
CA ILE A 1116 -30.60 -71.79 16.10
C ILE A 1116 -29.54 -72.88 15.85
N TYR A 1117 -28.41 -72.55 15.20
CA TYR A 1117 -27.41 -73.52 14.77
C TYR A 1117 -26.24 -73.76 15.75
N ILE A 1118 -25.88 -72.77 16.56
CA ILE A 1118 -24.70 -72.83 17.44
C ILE A 1118 -25.18 -72.76 18.89
N ARG A 1119 -25.13 -73.89 19.59
CA ARG A 1119 -25.74 -74.03 20.92
C ARG A 1119 -24.79 -73.85 22.10
N ASP A 1120 -23.50 -74.06 21.88
CA ASP A 1120 -22.43 -73.88 22.87
C ASP A 1120 -21.31 -73.02 22.27
N ILE A 1121 -21.05 -71.87 22.88
CA ILE A 1121 -19.89 -71.00 22.58
C ILE A 1121 -19.14 -70.80 23.90
N THR A 1122 -17.88 -71.19 23.92
CA THR A 1122 -16.98 -71.00 25.06
C THR A 1122 -16.46 -69.57 25.09
N LEU A 1123 -16.56 -68.90 26.25
CA LEU A 1123 -15.93 -67.59 26.47
C LEU A 1123 -14.40 -67.73 26.50
N GLY A 1124 -13.70 -66.78 25.89
CA GLY A 1124 -12.23 -66.68 25.93
C GLY A 1124 -11.72 -66.18 27.28
N LYS A 1125 -10.40 -66.16 27.46
CA LYS A 1125 -9.73 -65.67 28.67
C LYS A 1125 -8.42 -64.97 28.32
N GLU A 1126 -8.06 -63.97 29.12
CA GLU A 1126 -6.94 -63.05 28.88
C GLU A 1126 -6.28 -62.68 30.22
N LEU A 1127 -4.97 -62.46 30.27
CA LEU A 1127 -4.19 -62.32 31.51
C LEU A 1127 -3.73 -60.87 31.75
N VAL A 1128 -4.05 -60.33 32.93
CA VAL A 1128 -3.69 -58.97 33.38
C VAL A 1128 -3.24 -59.02 34.84
N ASP A 1129 -2.11 -58.38 35.20
CA ASP A 1129 -1.54 -58.33 36.56
C ASP A 1129 -1.51 -59.68 37.31
N ASP A 1130 -0.93 -60.70 36.65
CA ASP A 1130 -0.86 -62.09 37.11
C ASP A 1130 -2.24 -62.79 37.32
N GLU A 1131 -3.34 -62.29 36.74
CA GLU A 1131 -4.70 -62.87 36.88
C GLU A 1131 -5.51 -62.91 35.56
N PHE A 1132 -6.29 -63.97 35.36
CA PHE A 1132 -7.12 -64.18 34.17
C PHE A 1132 -8.51 -63.51 34.29
N ILE A 1133 -8.95 -62.90 33.19
CA ILE A 1133 -10.24 -62.22 32.96
C ILE A 1133 -10.96 -62.92 31.78
N PRO A 1134 -12.29 -63.13 31.82
CA PRO A 1134 -13.04 -63.68 30.69
C PRO A 1134 -13.27 -62.63 29.58
N ASN A 1135 -13.03 -63.01 28.32
CA ASN A 1135 -13.24 -62.16 27.14
C ASN A 1135 -14.35 -62.73 26.22
N CYS A 1136 -15.10 -61.85 25.55
CA CYS A 1136 -16.06 -62.22 24.51
C CYS A 1136 -15.29 -62.54 23.22
N ASP A 1137 -15.17 -63.84 22.88
CA ASP A 1137 -14.55 -64.28 21.62
C ASP A 1137 -15.49 -63.97 20.43
N ASN A 1138 -15.40 -62.74 19.93
CA ASN A 1138 -16.30 -62.20 18.92
C ASN A 1138 -15.96 -62.76 17.53
N GLY A 1139 -16.68 -63.82 17.15
CA GLY A 1139 -16.49 -64.53 15.90
C GLY A 1139 -16.70 -63.69 14.61
N GLN A 1140 -16.52 -64.36 13.48
CA GLN A 1140 -16.37 -63.77 12.12
C GLN A 1140 -17.43 -62.73 11.69
N THR A 1141 -18.60 -62.70 12.33
CA THR A 1141 -19.64 -61.67 12.11
C THR A 1141 -19.15 -60.25 12.42
N ASP A 1142 -18.39 -60.07 13.50
CA ASP A 1142 -17.90 -58.75 13.92
C ASP A 1142 -16.87 -58.22 12.93
N ILE A 1143 -15.93 -59.08 12.50
CA ILE A 1143 -14.93 -58.78 11.47
C ILE A 1143 -15.61 -58.28 10.18
N PHE A 1144 -16.71 -58.89 9.77
CA PHE A 1144 -17.46 -58.47 8.58
C PHE A 1144 -18.10 -57.08 8.74
N VAL A 1145 -18.76 -56.80 9.87
CA VAL A 1145 -19.42 -55.50 10.08
C VAL A 1145 -18.39 -54.39 10.32
N LEU A 1146 -17.36 -54.65 11.13
CA LEU A 1146 -16.21 -53.76 11.33
C LEU A 1146 -15.47 -53.46 10.00
N THR A 1147 -15.42 -54.42 9.07
CA THR A 1147 -14.88 -54.18 7.71
C THR A 1147 -15.76 -53.20 6.93
N ILE A 1148 -17.09 -53.31 6.99
CA ILE A 1148 -18.01 -52.36 6.34
C ILE A 1148 -17.87 -50.95 6.95
N GLU A 1149 -17.75 -50.85 8.27
CA GLU A 1149 -17.53 -49.57 8.96
C GLU A 1149 -16.19 -48.94 8.57
N ASN A 1150 -15.10 -49.70 8.59
CA ASN A 1150 -13.79 -49.24 8.16
C ASN A 1150 -13.80 -48.80 6.69
N ILE A 1151 -14.51 -49.50 5.80
CA ILE A 1151 -14.70 -49.06 4.40
C ILE A 1151 -15.45 -47.71 4.34
N MET A 1152 -16.49 -47.49 5.15
CA MET A 1152 -17.17 -46.19 5.22
C MET A 1152 -16.28 -45.07 5.78
N VAL A 1153 -15.48 -45.36 6.81
CA VAL A 1153 -14.54 -44.41 7.42
C VAL A 1153 -13.41 -44.05 6.46
N ILE A 1154 -12.79 -45.04 5.81
CA ILE A 1154 -11.77 -44.83 4.75
C ILE A 1154 -12.35 -44.02 3.59
N TRP A 1155 -13.58 -44.31 3.17
CA TRP A 1155 -14.28 -43.52 2.16
C TRP A 1155 -14.51 -42.07 2.61
N LEU A 1156 -14.92 -41.85 3.86
CA LEU A 1156 -15.06 -40.51 4.45
C LEU A 1156 -13.74 -39.75 4.43
N LEU A 1157 -12.66 -40.33 4.97
CA LEU A 1157 -11.31 -39.74 4.97
C LEU A 1157 -10.83 -39.38 3.56
N TYR A 1158 -11.08 -40.25 2.57
CA TYR A 1158 -10.74 -40.01 1.17
C TYR A 1158 -11.55 -38.85 0.56
N LYS A 1159 -12.86 -38.78 0.82
CA LYS A 1159 -13.75 -37.69 0.35
C LYS A 1159 -13.60 -36.39 1.15
N GLN A 1160 -12.99 -36.44 2.33
CA GLN A 1160 -12.73 -35.29 3.20
C GLN A 1160 -11.53 -34.45 2.71
N LYS A 1161 -10.49 -35.08 2.14
CA LYS A 1161 -9.32 -34.39 1.57
C LYS A 1161 -9.66 -33.24 0.60
N PRO A 1162 -10.63 -33.36 -0.34
CA PRO A 1162 -11.03 -32.22 -1.15
C PRO A 1162 -11.75 -31.11 -0.38
N ILE A 1163 -12.53 -31.35 0.69
CA ILE A 1163 -13.36 -30.32 1.36
C ILE A 1163 -12.53 -29.11 1.86
N PHE A 1164 -11.31 -29.33 2.33
CA PHE A 1164 -10.43 -28.24 2.79
C PHE A 1164 -10.05 -27.27 1.65
N LYS A 1165 -10.19 -27.68 0.39
CA LYS A 1165 -10.02 -26.84 -0.81
C LYS A 1165 -11.30 -26.09 -1.22
N TYR A 1166 -12.41 -26.21 -0.49
CA TYR A 1166 -13.66 -25.51 -0.79
C TYR A 1166 -13.94 -24.38 0.21
N SER A 1167 -14.30 -23.21 -0.32
CA SER A 1167 -14.88 -22.08 0.43
C SER A 1167 -16.39 -22.22 0.53
N LEU A 1168 -17.00 -21.48 1.47
CA LEU A 1168 -18.44 -21.50 1.78
C LEU A 1168 -19.00 -22.88 2.23
N VAL A 1169 -18.13 -23.80 2.64
CA VAL A 1169 -18.49 -25.03 3.37
C VAL A 1169 -19.01 -24.66 4.77
N LEU A 1170 -20.05 -25.37 5.23
CA LEU A 1170 -20.62 -25.19 6.59
C LEU A 1170 -19.56 -25.47 7.66
N LYS A 1171 -19.45 -24.59 8.67
CA LYS A 1171 -18.44 -24.72 9.75
C LYS A 1171 -18.53 -26.07 10.47
N GLU A 1172 -19.74 -26.58 10.72
CA GLU A 1172 -19.99 -27.93 11.26
C GLU A 1172 -19.18 -29.01 10.58
N ILE A 1173 -19.11 -29.01 9.24
CA ILE A 1173 -18.48 -30.09 8.48
C ILE A 1173 -16.96 -30.01 8.56
N ARG A 1174 -16.38 -28.84 8.86
CA ARG A 1174 -14.95 -28.72 9.21
C ARG A 1174 -14.66 -29.27 10.61
N TYR A 1175 -15.53 -29.03 11.59
CA TYR A 1175 -15.38 -29.63 12.92
C TYR A 1175 -15.58 -31.14 12.89
N LEU A 1176 -16.64 -31.61 12.21
CA LEU A 1176 -16.95 -33.03 11.99
C LEU A 1176 -15.82 -33.74 11.20
N SER A 1177 -15.19 -33.07 10.23
CA SER A 1177 -13.94 -33.55 9.60
C SER A 1177 -12.81 -33.74 10.62
N ILE A 1178 -12.59 -32.75 11.50
CA ILE A 1178 -11.58 -32.85 12.56
C ILE A 1178 -11.94 -33.97 13.54
N THR A 1179 -13.21 -34.16 13.91
CA THR A 1179 -13.68 -35.27 14.75
C THR A 1179 -13.42 -36.63 14.11
N VAL A 1180 -13.65 -36.80 12.80
CA VAL A 1180 -13.34 -38.05 12.09
C VAL A 1180 -11.83 -38.31 12.06
N TYR A 1181 -10.98 -37.29 11.84
CA TYR A 1181 -9.53 -37.48 11.96
C TYR A 1181 -9.10 -37.82 13.39
N LEU A 1182 -9.61 -37.10 14.39
CA LEU A 1182 -9.30 -37.37 15.80
C LEU A 1182 -9.73 -38.78 16.19
N TRP A 1183 -10.92 -39.23 15.80
CA TRP A 1183 -11.38 -40.59 16.08
C TRP A 1183 -10.51 -41.66 15.39
N VAL A 1184 -10.11 -41.45 14.13
CA VAL A 1184 -9.26 -42.40 13.40
C VAL A 1184 -7.82 -42.48 13.94
N PHE A 1185 -7.28 -41.38 14.49
CA PHE A 1185 -5.93 -41.38 15.07
C PHE A 1185 -5.88 -41.64 16.57
N ILE A 1186 -6.92 -41.28 17.33
CA ILE A 1186 -7.00 -41.42 18.79
C ILE A 1186 -7.78 -42.69 19.19
N GLY A 1187 -8.73 -43.18 18.38
CA GLY A 1187 -9.44 -44.44 18.63
C GLY A 1187 -8.46 -45.60 18.83
N PRO A 1188 -7.58 -45.91 17.85
CA PRO A 1188 -6.54 -46.92 18.00
C PRO A 1188 -5.47 -46.62 19.07
N LEU A 1189 -5.43 -45.41 19.63
CA LEU A 1189 -4.61 -45.10 20.81
C LEU A 1189 -5.38 -45.37 22.10
N VAL A 1190 -6.69 -45.14 22.13
CA VAL A 1190 -7.58 -45.48 23.26
C VAL A 1190 -7.73 -47.00 23.35
N ASP A 1191 -7.89 -47.69 22.23
CA ASP A 1191 -7.91 -49.17 22.12
C ASP A 1191 -6.51 -49.81 22.37
N VAL A 1192 -5.51 -49.01 22.76
CA VAL A 1192 -4.14 -49.41 23.17
C VAL A 1192 -3.80 -48.85 24.58
N ILE A 1193 -4.69 -48.06 25.18
CA ILE A 1193 -4.60 -47.50 26.54
C ILE A 1193 -5.62 -48.16 27.49
N ILE A 1194 -6.71 -48.70 26.94
CA ILE A 1194 -7.66 -49.62 27.57
C ILE A 1194 -7.12 -51.04 27.45
#